data_AF-A0A507CRE1-F1
#
_entry.id   AF-A0A507CRE1-F1
#
_cell.length_a   1.000
_cell.length_b   1.000
_cell.length_c   1.000
_cell.angle_alpha   90.00
_cell.angle_beta   90.00
_cell.angle_gamma   90.00
#
_symmetry.space_group_name_H-M   'P 1'
#
loop_
_entity.id
_entity.type
_entity.pdbx_description
1 polymer ?
#
loop_
_entity_poly.entity_id
_entity_poly.type
_entity_poly.pdbx_seq_one_letter_code
_entity_poly.pdbx_strand_id
1 'polypeptide(L)'
;MLDLAHQDNAYSGHPKLSKPSAQGSRTSKRSASDPQALMAHISKGHITKIDPSLVGDRVLLPPSFLNELLNINRGDSNLPQPLTFVLSRGRRRVYCSVRDFTSEQGTITVGSAISDALEASGGDTILVKWVVLEKGEAVKLVPLNSAYLTIDNMRATLESNLRKNYATLTKGETITIQHTFRNLSTGHNDTIQFSFLVADLTPSVDGVVIINTDLEVDIVPLDSRQAEDAVKAKHQVNDNITSSNDSTLNWSAATQSSTTRALVSSSVHVGATSYHQVTPLPNVQHYNVEIEKLIGDVDLYISFQQTRPSEMHHDYYFVDSSNGKVAVSLTNVDPTHPLVYFAVRNASKADAKYQLLISPTNDAPEPKVPHDVWAAPTEEAAPADCNQCTNCHQWIPKQSLQRHEAFCLRNNSYCPRCRKVFQKSEFGNHWHCDDCDHSGHIDTKDKHRNRMHTPMLCTCGKSLYLPEIARHGAVQCPDRYIFCRYCHLRQKAGPPCMSPKDWMLGLQLSEHESECGARTIECVTCKRPVQLKEATSHMNMHDMEKREMIMNGLRQTFKLCSNVECSSAEPNPPNVLRVCTSCYAPFWSPRFDEGNTRLAQKLLETYHRQLTKGCGRPHCLNQYCRTFLKAVEDPDPTDAAIQALNLVQKSALVNKTNPICSLCTPDSTSERRRKVAEELSGIYHVAVSNSVRALQLSNDDEAKAHEWLSQLQVGSD
;
A
#
# COMPACT_ATOMS: atom_id res chain seq x y z
N MET A 1 6.17 -24.88 -38.77
CA MET A 1 7.00 -26.09 -38.94
C MET A 1 8.09 -26.02 -37.90
N LEU A 2 8.19 -27.07 -37.08
CA LEU A 2 9.17 -27.36 -36.02
C LEU A 2 8.92 -26.77 -34.62
N ASP A 3 8.25 -27.61 -33.81
CA ASP A 3 8.44 -27.78 -32.36
C ASP A 3 9.89 -28.12 -32.01
N LEU A 4 10.35 -27.78 -30.79
CA LEU A 4 10.83 -28.75 -29.77
C LEU A 4 11.55 -28.09 -28.56
N ALA A 5 11.11 -28.56 -27.38
CA ALA A 5 11.88 -29.08 -26.24
C ALA A 5 12.55 -28.14 -25.20
N HIS A 6 11.98 -28.23 -23.99
CA HIS A 6 12.62 -28.17 -22.68
C HIS A 6 13.84 -29.10 -22.55
N GLN A 7 14.85 -28.68 -21.78
CA GLN A 7 15.76 -29.59 -21.09
C GLN A 7 16.29 -28.98 -19.77
N ASP A 8 16.07 -29.74 -18.70
CA ASP A 8 16.68 -29.61 -17.37
C ASP A 8 18.20 -29.88 -17.42
N ASN A 9 18.95 -29.26 -16.52
CA ASN A 9 20.23 -29.81 -16.07
C ASN A 9 20.53 -29.39 -14.63
N ALA A 10 20.57 -30.39 -13.75
CA ALA A 10 21.18 -30.34 -12.43
C ALA A 10 22.67 -30.65 -12.55
N TYR A 11 23.55 -29.93 -11.82
CA TYR A 11 24.84 -30.48 -11.39
C TYR A 11 25.37 -29.77 -10.14
N SER A 12 25.85 -30.59 -9.22
CA SER A 12 26.46 -30.35 -7.93
C SER A 12 27.97 -30.02 -8.03
N GLY A 13 28.55 -29.47 -6.95
CA GLY A 13 29.97 -29.70 -6.62
C GLY A 13 30.82 -28.47 -6.25
N HIS A 14 31.19 -28.38 -4.98
CA HIS A 14 32.23 -27.49 -4.41
C HIS A 14 33.61 -27.60 -5.10
N PRO A 15 34.49 -26.60 -4.91
CA PRO A 15 35.71 -26.90 -4.18
C PRO A 15 36.21 -25.83 -3.18
N LYS A 16 37.05 -26.32 -2.27
CA LYS A 16 37.72 -25.69 -1.12
C LYS A 16 38.90 -24.78 -1.53
N LEU A 17 39.26 -23.81 -0.68
CA LEU A 17 40.63 -23.28 -0.60
C LEU A 17 41.05 -22.95 0.84
N SER A 18 42.36 -22.99 1.04
CA SER A 18 43.14 -23.42 2.21
C SER A 18 43.57 -22.30 3.16
N LYS A 19 43.84 -22.68 4.42
CA LYS A 19 44.60 -21.89 5.42
C LYS A 19 46.10 -21.84 5.08
N PRO A 20 46.82 -20.86 5.63
CA PRO A 20 48.17 -21.08 6.14
C PRO A 20 48.28 -20.75 7.64
N SER A 21 49.27 -21.38 8.27
CA SER A 21 49.61 -21.40 9.69
C SER A 21 50.93 -20.65 9.96
N ALA A 22 51.04 -19.92 11.07
CA ALA A 22 52.33 -19.59 11.70
C ALA A 22 52.16 -19.24 13.19
N GLN A 23 53.24 -19.49 13.95
CA GLN A 23 53.33 -19.74 15.39
C GLN A 23 53.55 -18.48 16.27
N GLY A 24 53.13 -18.58 17.54
CA GLY A 24 53.92 -18.28 18.74
C GLY A 24 54.18 -16.82 19.17
N SER A 25 53.59 -16.40 20.31
CA SER A 25 54.32 -16.16 21.57
C SER A 25 53.47 -15.39 22.59
N ARG A 26 53.59 -15.78 23.86
CA ARG A 26 53.05 -15.07 25.04
C ARG A 26 53.85 -13.79 25.27
N THR A 27 53.18 -12.66 25.48
CA THR A 27 53.56 -11.71 26.55
C THR A 27 52.32 -11.02 27.13
N SER A 28 52.29 -10.97 28.45
CA SER A 28 51.23 -10.40 29.29
C SER A 28 51.33 -8.87 29.34
N LYS A 29 50.21 -8.17 29.16
CA LYS A 29 49.90 -6.96 29.95
C LYS A 29 48.41 -6.96 30.32
N ARG A 30 48.17 -7.02 31.62
CA ARG A 30 46.87 -6.85 32.28
C ARG A 30 46.41 -5.39 32.17
N SER A 31 45.15 -5.16 31.81
CA SER A 31 44.39 -4.00 32.25
C SER A 31 42.90 -4.37 32.39
N ALA A 32 42.48 -4.38 33.66
CA ALA A 32 41.14 -4.27 34.25
C ALA A 32 39.84 -4.47 33.43
N SER A 33 38.94 -5.22 34.08
CA SER A 33 37.47 -5.32 33.93
C SER A 33 36.90 -5.91 32.64
N ASP A 34 36.88 -7.24 32.57
CA ASP A 34 36.17 -8.00 31.55
C ASP A 34 34.90 -8.65 32.15
N PRO A 35 33.66 -8.22 31.81
CA PRO A 35 32.42 -8.81 32.33
C PRO A 35 32.23 -10.28 31.91
N GLN A 36 32.98 -10.76 30.92
CA GLN A 36 32.97 -12.16 30.49
C GLN A 36 33.53 -13.14 31.52
N ALA A 37 34.42 -12.71 32.42
CA ALA A 37 34.93 -13.57 33.49
C ALA A 37 33.87 -13.86 34.58
N LEU A 38 32.89 -12.97 34.77
CA LEU A 38 31.78 -13.18 35.72
C LEU A 38 30.78 -14.22 35.23
N MET A 39 30.61 -14.35 33.90
CA MET A 39 29.60 -15.24 33.29
C MET A 39 29.93 -16.73 33.38
N ALA A 40 31.14 -17.12 33.79
CA ALA A 40 31.58 -18.53 33.78
C ALA A 40 31.27 -19.30 35.08
N HIS A 41 30.81 -18.65 36.16
CA HIS A 41 30.82 -19.23 37.50
C HIS A 41 29.49 -19.87 37.98
N ILE A 42 28.35 -19.63 37.32
CA ILE A 42 27.07 -20.29 37.66
C ILE A 42 26.64 -21.15 36.48
N SER A 43 27.13 -22.38 36.45
CA SER A 43 26.70 -23.42 35.49
C SER A 43 26.43 -24.70 36.28
N LYS A 44 25.20 -24.83 36.81
CA LYS A 44 24.79 -26.01 37.59
C LYS A 44 23.65 -26.72 36.90
N GLY A 45 23.78 -28.04 36.75
CA GLY A 45 22.71 -28.90 36.25
C GLY A 45 21.60 -29.04 37.30
N HIS A 46 20.36 -28.76 36.90
CA HIS A 46 19.17 -28.84 37.75
C HIS A 46 18.16 -29.80 37.15
N ILE A 47 17.45 -30.52 38.01
CA ILE A 47 16.37 -31.43 37.59
C ILE A 47 15.10 -30.62 37.32
N THR A 48 14.48 -30.81 36.16
CA THR A 48 13.24 -30.13 35.79
C THR A 48 12.02 -30.71 36.49
N LYS A 49 11.21 -29.82 37.09
CA LYS A 49 9.81 -30.07 37.43
C LYS A 49 8.92 -29.23 36.52
N ILE A 50 7.87 -29.81 35.96
CA ILE A 50 6.94 -29.11 35.07
C ILE A 50 5.72 -28.71 35.88
N ASP A 51 5.39 -27.41 35.89
CA ASP A 51 4.18 -26.90 36.54
C ASP A 51 3.28 -26.24 35.47
N PRO A 52 2.07 -26.76 35.23
CA PRO A 52 1.14 -26.23 34.23
C PRO A 52 0.54 -24.86 34.60
N SER A 53 0.71 -24.39 35.84
CA SER A 53 0.23 -23.07 36.27
C SER A 53 1.14 -21.91 35.84
N LEU A 54 2.36 -22.21 35.39
CA LEU A 54 3.32 -21.23 34.90
C LEU A 54 3.09 -20.98 33.40
N VAL A 55 2.57 -19.80 33.07
CA VAL A 55 2.36 -19.33 31.70
C VAL A 55 3.49 -18.36 31.30
N GLY A 56 4.07 -18.56 30.12
CA GLY A 56 5.12 -17.70 29.56
C GLY A 56 6.54 -18.17 29.85
N ASP A 57 7.47 -17.22 29.97
CA ASP A 57 8.92 -17.45 30.13
C ASP A 57 9.41 -17.41 31.60
N ARG A 58 8.46 -17.48 32.55
CA ARG A 58 8.72 -17.32 33.97
C ARG A 58 9.01 -18.65 34.67
N VAL A 59 10.16 -18.72 35.35
CA VAL A 59 10.62 -19.92 36.07
C VAL A 59 10.75 -19.71 37.57
N LEU A 60 10.65 -20.80 38.33
CA LEU A 60 10.95 -20.82 39.76
C LEU A 60 12.32 -21.45 39.99
N LEU A 61 13.19 -20.73 40.70
CA LEU A 61 14.54 -21.19 41.02
C LEU A 61 14.70 -21.50 42.51
N PRO A 62 15.72 -22.28 42.90
CA PRO A 62 16.03 -22.48 44.31
C PRO A 62 16.56 -21.21 45.00
N PRO A 63 16.26 -21.00 46.30
CA PRO A 63 16.81 -19.89 47.10
C PRO A 63 18.34 -19.80 47.08
N SER A 64 19.03 -20.93 46.89
CA SER A 64 20.49 -20.97 46.81
C SER A 64 21.06 -20.15 45.64
N PHE A 65 20.31 -19.99 44.53
CA PHE A 65 20.72 -19.15 43.40
C PHE A 65 20.77 -17.68 43.74
N LEU A 66 19.79 -17.20 44.50
CA LEU A 66 19.74 -15.81 44.93
C LEU A 66 20.95 -15.48 45.82
N ASN A 67 21.27 -16.37 46.77
CA ASN A 67 22.44 -16.20 47.64
C ASN A 67 23.76 -16.21 46.86
N GLU A 68 23.86 -17.04 45.82
CA GLU A 68 25.04 -17.10 44.94
C GLU A 68 25.17 -15.83 44.08
N LEU A 69 24.07 -15.31 43.55
CA LEU A 69 24.04 -14.04 42.80
C LEU A 69 24.41 -12.84 43.68
N LEU A 70 23.89 -12.76 44.91
CA LEU A 70 24.20 -11.69 45.87
C LEU A 70 25.67 -11.72 46.30
N ASN A 71 26.26 -12.91 46.46
CA ASN A 71 27.67 -13.07 46.79
C ASN A 71 28.59 -12.63 45.63
N ILE A 72 28.20 -12.92 44.39
CA ILE A 72 28.96 -12.53 43.19
C ILE A 72 28.94 -11.01 42.99
N ASN A 73 27.82 -10.35 43.31
CA ASN A 73 27.67 -8.90 43.15
C ASN A 73 28.34 -8.04 44.25
N ARG A 74 29.20 -8.65 45.10
CA ARG A 74 30.00 -8.00 46.17
C ARG A 74 29.26 -6.88 46.94
N GLY A 75 28.02 -7.15 47.36
CA GLY A 75 27.28 -6.27 48.26
C GLY A 75 26.63 -5.03 47.63
N ASP A 76 26.67 -4.85 46.31
CA ASP A 76 25.83 -3.84 45.67
C ASP A 76 24.37 -4.33 45.68
N SER A 77 23.51 -3.62 46.40
CA SER A 77 22.10 -3.98 46.63
C SER A 77 21.22 -3.85 45.37
N ASN A 78 21.80 -3.43 44.25
CA ASN A 78 21.10 -3.10 43.03
C ASN A 78 21.35 -4.17 41.97
N LEU A 79 20.61 -5.29 42.06
CA LEU A 79 20.57 -6.29 41.00
C LEU A 79 19.81 -5.71 39.78
N PRO A 80 20.30 -5.92 38.55
CA PRO A 80 19.55 -5.51 37.36
C PRO A 80 18.22 -6.26 37.33
N GLN A 81 17.12 -5.52 37.36
CA GLN A 81 15.78 -6.05 37.16
C GLN A 81 15.38 -5.86 35.69
N PRO A 82 14.88 -6.90 35.00
CA PRO A 82 14.63 -8.27 35.45
C PRO A 82 15.88 -9.17 35.48
N LEU A 83 15.88 -10.19 36.36
CA LEU A 83 16.93 -11.22 36.40
C LEU A 83 16.70 -12.28 35.31
N THR A 84 17.57 -12.29 34.30
CA THR A 84 17.48 -13.17 33.14
C THR A 84 18.48 -14.34 33.18
N PHE A 85 18.04 -15.49 32.69
CA PHE A 85 18.83 -16.73 32.66
C PHE A 85 18.68 -17.44 31.32
N VAL A 86 19.71 -18.20 30.95
CA VAL A 86 19.69 -19.13 29.82
C VAL A 86 19.54 -20.54 30.35
N LEU A 87 18.50 -21.20 29.89
CA LEU A 87 18.30 -22.64 30.05
C LEU A 87 18.86 -23.33 28.81
N SER A 88 19.70 -24.33 29.01
CA SER A 88 20.29 -25.09 27.90
C SER A 88 20.20 -26.59 28.14
N ARG A 89 19.74 -27.29 27.09
CA ARG A 89 19.65 -28.75 27.02
C ARG A 89 20.23 -29.18 25.68
N GLY A 90 21.45 -29.72 25.70
CA GLY A 90 22.18 -30.10 24.49
C GLY A 90 22.46 -28.89 23.57
N ARG A 91 21.83 -28.87 22.39
CA ARG A 91 21.97 -27.78 21.41
C ARG A 91 20.88 -26.70 21.52
N ARG A 92 19.80 -26.95 22.27
CA ARG A 92 18.70 -26.00 22.45
C ARG A 92 18.97 -25.05 23.61
N ARG A 93 18.60 -23.80 23.42
CA ARG A 93 18.75 -22.72 24.40
C ARG A 93 17.48 -21.89 24.41
N VAL A 94 16.99 -21.57 25.60
CA VAL A 94 15.82 -20.71 25.82
C VAL A 94 16.18 -19.69 26.87
N TYR A 95 15.78 -18.43 26.65
CA TYR A 95 15.94 -17.37 27.62
C TYR A 95 14.69 -17.29 28.49
N CYS A 96 14.89 -17.06 29.79
CA CYS A 96 13.79 -16.99 30.75
C CYS A 96 14.07 -15.96 31.85
N SER A 97 13.02 -15.53 32.54
CA SER A 97 13.11 -14.68 33.73
C SER A 97 12.66 -15.44 34.97
N VAL A 98 13.25 -15.09 36.12
CA VAL A 98 12.79 -15.62 37.41
C VAL A 98 11.51 -14.93 37.84
N ARG A 99 10.52 -15.72 38.27
CA ARG A 99 9.33 -15.23 38.98
C ARG A 99 9.61 -15.11 40.47
N ASP A 100 9.98 -16.23 41.09
CA ASP A 100 10.24 -16.34 42.52
C ASP A 100 11.30 -17.42 42.81
N PHE A 101 11.92 -17.35 43.99
CA PHE A 101 12.93 -18.31 44.45
C PHE A 101 12.34 -19.34 45.42
N THR A 102 11.31 -20.08 45.01
CA THR A 102 10.56 -21.01 45.89
C THR A 102 10.79 -22.50 45.61
N SER A 103 11.64 -22.85 44.64
CA SER A 103 11.87 -24.25 44.27
C SER A 103 12.77 -25.01 45.25
N GLU A 104 12.60 -26.34 45.31
CA GLU A 104 13.47 -27.22 46.09
C GLU A 104 14.90 -27.19 45.56
N GLN A 105 15.88 -27.34 46.47
CA GLN A 105 17.30 -27.28 46.14
C GLN A 105 17.67 -28.35 45.10
N GLY A 106 18.34 -27.94 44.02
CA GLY A 106 18.72 -28.84 42.92
C GLY A 106 17.61 -29.07 41.87
N THR A 107 16.43 -28.45 42.02
CA THR A 107 15.33 -28.55 41.05
C THR A 107 14.93 -27.18 40.50
N ILE A 108 14.51 -27.14 39.23
CA ILE A 108 13.95 -25.94 38.59
C ILE A 108 12.51 -26.23 38.17
N THR A 109 11.59 -25.32 38.48
CA THR A 109 10.21 -25.45 38.01
C THR A 109 10.01 -24.60 36.76
N VAL A 110 9.63 -25.24 35.65
CA VAL A 110 9.39 -24.60 34.35
C VAL A 110 7.94 -24.79 33.91
N GLY A 111 7.42 -23.83 33.14
CA GLY A 111 6.11 -23.96 32.50
C GLY A 111 6.13 -24.95 31.33
N SER A 112 4.94 -25.38 30.88
CA SER A 112 4.80 -26.30 29.75
C SER A 112 5.44 -25.77 28.46
N ALA A 113 5.27 -24.47 28.15
CA ALA A 113 5.84 -23.85 26.96
C ALA A 113 7.38 -23.93 26.89
N ILE A 114 8.06 -23.68 28.02
CA ILE A 114 9.52 -23.79 28.12
C ILE A 114 9.96 -25.25 28.02
N SER A 115 9.18 -26.17 28.61
CA SER A 115 9.43 -27.60 28.52
C SER A 115 9.36 -28.11 27.08
N ASP A 116 8.35 -27.66 26.34
CA ASP A 116 8.16 -27.99 24.92
C ASP A 116 9.28 -27.40 24.06
N ALA A 117 9.66 -26.15 24.30
CA ALA A 117 10.76 -25.49 23.60
C ALA A 117 12.11 -26.22 23.82
N LEU A 118 12.37 -26.67 25.04
CA LEU A 118 13.57 -27.43 25.41
C LEU A 118 13.46 -28.94 25.10
N GLU A 119 12.30 -29.44 24.65
CA GLU A 119 12.02 -30.89 24.53
C GLU A 119 12.38 -31.66 25.81
N ALA A 120 12.03 -31.08 26.96
CA ALA A 120 12.32 -31.63 28.26
C ALA A 120 11.11 -32.35 28.86
N SER A 121 11.37 -33.51 29.46
CA SER A 121 10.43 -34.22 30.30
C SER A 121 10.75 -33.94 31.77
N GLY A 122 9.77 -34.12 32.66
CA GLY A 122 9.99 -33.99 34.09
C GLY A 122 11.05 -34.98 34.57
N GLY A 123 12.11 -34.49 35.22
CA GLY A 123 13.23 -35.30 35.69
C GLY A 123 14.54 -35.13 34.92
N ASP A 124 14.56 -34.34 33.84
CA ASP A 124 15.75 -34.15 33.03
C ASP A 124 16.70 -33.07 33.59
N THR A 125 18.00 -33.23 33.33
CA THR A 125 19.02 -32.27 33.77
C THR A 125 19.17 -31.13 32.76
N ILE A 126 18.86 -29.90 33.18
CA ILE A 126 19.04 -28.67 32.39
C ILE A 126 20.13 -27.81 33.00
N LEU A 127 20.96 -27.19 32.15
CA LEU A 127 21.99 -26.27 32.57
C LEU A 127 21.43 -24.85 32.62
N VAL A 128 21.47 -24.23 33.80
CA VAL A 128 21.05 -22.85 34.03
C VAL A 128 22.28 -21.95 34.11
N LYS A 129 22.29 -20.87 33.32
CA LYS A 129 23.36 -19.86 33.32
C LYS A 129 22.76 -18.46 33.45
N TRP A 130 23.31 -17.64 34.34
CA TRP A 130 22.94 -16.22 34.43
C TRP A 130 23.52 -15.43 33.26
N VAL A 131 22.69 -14.64 32.58
CA VAL A 131 23.06 -13.83 31.41
C VAL A 131 22.31 -12.51 31.46
N VAL A 132 23.01 -11.40 31.22
CA VAL A 132 22.38 -10.09 31.01
C VAL A 132 22.06 -9.92 29.53
N LEU A 133 20.79 -9.71 29.22
CA LEU A 133 20.29 -9.56 27.84
C LEU A 133 20.08 -8.08 27.49
N GLU A 134 20.18 -7.76 26.20
CA GLU A 134 19.89 -6.43 25.67
C GLU A 134 18.38 -6.17 25.55
N LYS A 135 17.99 -4.91 25.48
CA LYS A 135 16.59 -4.50 25.31
C LYS A 135 16.17 -4.69 23.84
N GLY A 136 15.00 -5.27 23.62
CA GLY A 136 14.47 -5.46 22.27
C GLY A 136 13.83 -4.19 21.70
N GLU A 137 14.16 -3.83 20.46
CA GLU A 137 13.58 -2.69 19.74
C GLU A 137 12.42 -3.12 18.86
N ALA A 138 12.56 -4.24 18.12
CA ALA A 138 11.52 -4.75 17.24
C ALA A 138 11.47 -6.29 17.22
N VAL A 139 10.27 -6.85 17.08
CA VAL A 139 10.02 -8.29 16.97
C VAL A 139 9.15 -8.60 15.75
N LYS A 140 9.51 -9.63 15.00
CA LYS A 140 8.68 -10.21 13.94
C LYS A 140 8.00 -11.47 14.45
N LEU A 141 6.68 -11.42 14.57
CA LEU A 141 5.83 -12.52 15.01
C LEU A 141 5.10 -13.15 13.82
N VAL A 142 5.05 -14.47 13.81
CA VAL A 142 4.46 -15.27 12.74
C VAL A 142 3.34 -16.16 13.35
N PRO A 143 2.07 -15.95 13.01
CA PRO A 143 0.94 -16.66 13.64
C PRO A 143 0.84 -18.11 13.17
N LEU A 144 0.91 -19.08 14.09
CA LEU A 144 0.82 -20.51 13.72
C LEU A 144 -0.60 -21.01 13.44
N ASN A 145 -1.62 -20.23 13.83
CA ASN A 145 -3.02 -20.59 13.64
C ASN A 145 -3.78 -19.42 12.99
N SER A 146 -4.61 -19.70 11.99
CA SER A 146 -5.46 -18.74 11.26
C SER A 146 -6.48 -18.01 12.14
N ALA A 147 -6.76 -18.55 13.33
CA ALA A 147 -7.70 -17.99 14.28
C ALA A 147 -7.28 -16.62 14.87
N TYR A 148 -6.02 -16.19 14.70
CA TYR A 148 -5.57 -14.85 15.11
C TYR A 148 -6.38 -13.72 14.45
N LEU A 149 -6.89 -13.91 13.23
CA LEU A 149 -7.69 -12.90 12.49
C LEU A 149 -9.03 -12.54 13.14
N THR A 150 -9.46 -13.27 14.18
CA THR A 150 -10.70 -13.00 14.94
C THR A 150 -10.52 -11.93 16.02
N ILE A 151 -9.29 -11.49 16.29
CA ILE A 151 -8.99 -10.52 17.35
C ILE A 151 -9.17 -9.10 16.80
N ASP A 152 -10.19 -8.37 17.27
CA ASP A 152 -10.49 -6.98 16.84
C ASP A 152 -9.29 -6.04 17.03
N ASN A 153 -8.64 -6.09 18.20
CA ASN A 153 -7.48 -5.28 18.54
C ASN A 153 -6.25 -6.16 18.80
N MET A 154 -5.70 -6.72 17.72
CA MET A 154 -4.53 -7.60 17.74
C MET A 154 -3.34 -6.99 18.50
N ARG A 155 -2.93 -5.78 18.12
CA ARG A 155 -1.73 -5.12 18.67
C ARG A 155 -1.84 -4.94 20.19
N ALA A 156 -2.97 -4.43 20.67
CA ALA A 156 -3.21 -4.21 22.10
C ALA A 156 -3.26 -5.53 22.89
N THR A 157 -3.84 -6.58 22.30
CA THR A 157 -3.93 -7.91 22.93
C THR A 157 -2.55 -8.55 23.04
N LEU A 158 -1.74 -8.48 21.98
CA LEU A 158 -0.36 -8.97 21.97
C LEU A 158 0.48 -8.21 22.99
N GLU A 159 0.42 -6.88 22.98
CA GLU A 159 1.17 -6.03 23.91
C GLU A 159 0.78 -6.28 25.37
N SER A 160 -0.51 -6.39 25.68
CA SER A 160 -0.97 -6.70 27.03
C SER A 160 -0.56 -8.11 27.47
N ASN A 161 -0.57 -9.11 26.59
CA ASN A 161 -0.19 -10.48 26.94
C ASN A 161 1.33 -10.62 27.09
N LEU A 162 2.10 -10.01 26.17
CA LEU A 162 3.56 -9.97 26.23
C LEU A 162 4.02 -9.31 27.54
N ARG A 163 3.49 -8.13 27.90
CA ARG A 163 3.84 -7.47 29.18
C ARG A 163 3.45 -8.30 30.41
N LYS A 164 2.33 -9.02 30.36
CA LYS A 164 1.84 -9.78 31.53
C LYS A 164 2.58 -11.10 31.73
N ASN A 165 2.87 -11.83 30.65
CA ASN A 165 3.32 -13.22 30.74
C ASN A 165 4.77 -13.44 30.31
N TYR A 166 5.37 -12.51 29.55
CA TYR A 166 6.70 -12.67 28.98
C TYR A 166 7.65 -11.55 29.47
N ALA A 167 8.85 -11.92 29.90
CA ALA A 167 9.92 -10.99 30.26
C ALA A 167 11.04 -10.94 29.19
N THR A 168 11.24 -12.07 28.52
CA THR A 168 12.24 -12.33 27.50
C THR A 168 11.62 -13.02 26.30
N LEU A 169 12.22 -12.83 25.13
CA LEU A 169 11.85 -13.50 23.89
C LEU A 169 13.09 -14.15 23.28
N THR A 170 12.96 -15.41 22.85
CA THR A 170 14.01 -16.16 22.13
C THR A 170 13.66 -16.25 20.65
N LYS A 171 14.65 -16.09 19.76
CA LYS A 171 14.45 -16.28 18.32
C LYS A 171 14.13 -17.74 18.00
N GLY A 172 13.10 -17.98 17.21
CA GLY A 172 12.63 -19.31 16.81
C GLY A 172 11.74 -20.02 17.84
N GLU A 173 11.36 -19.34 18.92
CA GLU A 173 10.46 -19.88 19.95
C GLU A 173 8.99 -19.58 19.64
N THR A 174 8.10 -20.45 20.11
CA THR A 174 6.65 -20.25 20.01
C THR A 174 6.11 -19.66 21.31
N ILE A 175 5.48 -18.48 21.23
CA ILE A 175 4.74 -17.84 22.32
C ILE A 175 3.26 -18.20 22.26
N THR A 176 2.63 -18.33 23.43
CA THR A 176 1.19 -18.61 23.57
C THR A 176 0.50 -17.43 24.22
N ILE A 177 -0.58 -16.99 23.60
CA ILE A 177 -1.31 -15.78 23.95
C ILE A 177 -2.74 -16.16 24.25
N GLN A 178 -3.26 -15.71 25.39
CA GLN A 178 -4.63 -15.97 25.80
C GLN A 178 -5.47 -14.73 25.52
N HIS A 179 -6.54 -14.90 24.76
CA HIS A 179 -7.52 -13.85 24.50
C HIS A 179 -8.84 -14.23 25.14
N THR A 180 -9.37 -13.31 25.94
CA THR A 180 -10.72 -13.41 26.48
C THR A 180 -11.62 -12.53 25.64
N PHE A 181 -12.68 -13.10 25.08
CA PHE A 181 -13.71 -12.33 24.39
C PHE A 181 -15.06 -12.59 25.05
N ARG A 182 -15.89 -11.56 25.08
CA ARG A 182 -17.26 -11.69 25.59
C ARG A 182 -18.11 -12.30 24.49
N ASN A 183 -18.64 -13.49 24.74
CA ASN A 183 -19.58 -14.12 23.83
C ASN A 183 -20.93 -13.42 23.97
N LEU A 184 -21.31 -12.62 22.96
CA LEU A 184 -22.55 -11.83 22.96
C LEU A 184 -23.82 -12.71 23.01
N SER A 185 -23.70 -14.00 22.66
CA SER A 185 -24.80 -14.96 22.62
C SER A 185 -25.08 -15.61 23.99
N THR A 186 -24.05 -15.83 24.81
CA THR A 186 -24.17 -16.53 26.11
C THR A 186 -23.90 -15.62 27.31
N GLY A 187 -23.43 -14.38 27.08
CA GLY A 187 -23.06 -13.43 28.13
C GLY A 187 -21.83 -13.84 28.95
N HIS A 188 -21.16 -14.94 28.58
CA HIS A 188 -19.97 -15.47 29.26
C HIS A 188 -18.69 -15.03 28.54
N ASN A 189 -17.60 -14.95 29.28
CA ASN A 189 -16.28 -14.64 28.72
C ASN A 189 -15.60 -15.96 28.34
N ASP A 190 -15.41 -16.19 27.04
CA ASP A 190 -14.70 -17.35 26.52
C ASP A 190 -13.22 -17.01 26.33
N THR A 191 -12.34 -17.94 26.71
CA THR A 191 -10.88 -17.77 26.60
C THR A 191 -10.32 -18.71 25.53
N ILE A 192 -9.68 -18.17 24.50
CA ILE A 192 -8.99 -18.94 23.46
C ILE A 192 -7.49 -18.72 23.55
N GLN A 193 -6.71 -19.79 23.33
CA GLN A 193 -5.25 -19.75 23.26
C GLN A 193 -4.78 -19.71 21.81
N PHE A 194 -3.87 -18.80 21.50
CA PHE A 194 -3.25 -18.61 20.20
C PHE A 194 -1.74 -18.77 20.29
N SER A 195 -1.13 -19.40 19.28
CA SER A 195 0.33 -19.62 19.24
C SER A 195 0.98 -18.82 18.12
N PHE A 196 2.06 -18.13 18.42
CA PHE A 196 2.85 -17.33 17.48
C PHE A 196 4.32 -17.72 17.55
N LEU A 197 5.00 -17.80 16.41
CA LEU A 197 6.42 -18.05 16.30
C LEU A 197 7.19 -16.72 16.25
N VAL A 198 8.26 -16.59 17.02
CA VAL A 198 9.19 -15.47 16.96
C VAL A 198 10.17 -15.69 15.81
N ALA A 199 9.96 -15.03 14.67
CA ALA A 199 10.78 -15.22 13.48
C ALA A 199 12.10 -14.45 13.55
N ASP A 200 12.06 -13.19 14.00
CA ASP A 200 13.25 -12.33 14.05
C ASP A 200 13.17 -11.30 15.18
N LEU A 201 14.34 -10.87 15.65
CA LEU A 201 14.52 -9.91 16.74
C LEU A 201 15.52 -8.84 16.33
N THR A 202 15.27 -7.60 16.78
CA THR A 202 16.18 -6.46 16.65
C THR A 202 16.52 -5.96 18.06
N PRO A 203 17.81 -5.90 18.47
CA PRO A 203 19.03 -6.26 17.73
C PRO A 203 19.11 -7.75 17.38
N SER A 204 19.90 -8.12 16.36
CA SER A 204 20.04 -9.50 15.85
C SER A 204 20.81 -10.43 16.80
N VAL A 205 20.27 -10.62 18.00
CA VAL A 205 20.76 -11.52 19.05
C VAL A 205 19.77 -12.67 19.28
N ASP A 206 20.25 -13.76 19.88
CA ASP A 206 19.44 -14.97 20.09
C ASP A 206 18.28 -14.75 21.08
N GLY A 207 18.35 -13.73 21.95
CA GLY A 207 17.26 -13.37 22.85
C GLY A 207 17.35 -11.95 23.41
N VAL A 208 16.19 -11.37 23.70
CA VAL A 208 16.03 -9.95 24.13
C VAL A 208 15.11 -9.82 25.34
N VAL A 209 15.28 -8.74 26.10
CA VAL A 209 14.39 -8.35 27.21
C VAL A 209 13.31 -7.38 26.71
N ILE A 210 12.06 -7.63 27.11
CA ILE A 210 10.90 -6.84 26.70
C ILE A 210 10.23 -6.06 27.86
N ILE A 211 10.77 -6.14 29.08
CA ILE A 211 10.27 -5.40 30.24
C ILE A 211 10.72 -3.93 30.18
N ASN A 212 9.75 -3.00 30.31
CA ASN A 212 9.96 -1.54 30.27
C ASN A 212 10.63 -1.06 28.99
N THR A 213 10.28 -1.67 27.86
CA THR A 213 10.77 -1.30 26.53
C THR A 213 9.62 -1.09 25.57
N ASP A 214 9.74 -0.07 24.71
CA ASP A 214 8.81 0.20 23.62
C ASP A 214 9.15 -0.71 22.43
N LEU A 215 8.64 -1.94 22.47
CA LEU A 215 8.88 -2.95 21.45
C LEU A 215 7.94 -2.75 20.24
N GLU A 216 8.49 -2.58 19.05
CA GLU A 216 7.71 -2.60 17.80
C GLU A 216 7.36 -4.04 17.42
N VAL A 217 6.07 -4.34 17.25
CA VAL A 217 5.58 -5.68 16.90
C VAL A 217 5.13 -5.67 15.45
N ASP A 218 5.85 -6.40 14.60
CA ASP A 218 5.49 -6.65 13.20
C ASP A 218 4.93 -8.07 13.05
N ILE A 219 3.76 -8.21 12.43
CA ILE A 219 3.10 -9.51 12.24
C ILE A 219 3.26 -9.90 10.79
N VAL A 220 4.12 -10.90 10.55
CA VAL A 220 4.36 -11.41 9.21
C VAL A 220 3.39 -12.58 8.96
N PRO A 221 2.48 -12.47 7.99
CA PRO A 221 1.60 -13.58 7.64
C PRO A 221 2.41 -14.76 7.07
N LEU A 222 2.07 -15.99 7.48
CA LEU A 222 2.65 -17.22 6.92
C LEU A 222 2.22 -17.42 5.47
N ASP A 223 3.16 -17.92 4.66
CA ASP A 223 3.10 -18.39 3.27
C ASP A 223 1.81 -18.15 2.47
N SER A 224 1.97 -17.64 1.24
CA SER A 224 0.91 -17.25 0.29
C SER A 224 -0.22 -18.28 0.15
N ARG A 225 0.09 -19.58 0.26
CA ARG A 225 -0.86 -20.70 0.16
C ARG A 225 -1.70 -20.92 1.42
N GLN A 226 -1.13 -20.71 2.60
CA GLN A 226 -1.86 -20.80 3.88
C GLN A 226 -2.61 -19.49 4.20
N ALA A 227 -2.15 -18.34 3.70
CA ALA A 227 -2.94 -17.11 3.69
C ALA A 227 -4.23 -17.27 2.88
N GLU A 228 -4.16 -17.91 1.71
CA GLU A 228 -5.35 -18.27 0.93
C GLU A 228 -6.27 -19.25 1.67
N ASP A 229 -5.73 -20.27 2.34
CA ASP A 229 -6.54 -21.24 3.09
C ASP A 229 -7.07 -20.69 4.42
N ALA A 230 -6.39 -19.74 5.06
CA ALA A 230 -6.88 -18.99 6.21
C ALA A 230 -7.98 -17.98 5.81
N VAL A 231 -7.88 -17.39 4.62
CA VAL A 231 -8.95 -16.57 4.02
C VAL A 231 -10.14 -17.47 3.62
N LYS A 232 -9.91 -18.66 3.05
CA LYS A 232 -10.98 -19.65 2.79
C LYS A 232 -11.62 -20.18 4.07
N ALA A 233 -10.84 -20.40 5.14
CA ALA A 233 -11.34 -20.79 6.45
C ALA A 233 -12.11 -19.65 7.14
N LYS A 234 -11.74 -18.38 6.90
CA LYS A 234 -12.52 -17.20 7.31
C LYS A 234 -13.91 -17.18 6.64
N HIS A 235 -14.02 -17.67 5.41
CA HIS A 235 -15.32 -17.87 4.75
C HIS A 235 -16.11 -19.05 5.35
N GLN A 236 -15.46 -20.16 5.74
CA GLN A 236 -16.16 -21.32 6.32
C GLN A 236 -16.49 -21.21 7.82
N VAL A 237 -15.75 -20.42 8.62
CA VAL A 237 -16.03 -20.24 10.06
C VAL A 237 -17.09 -19.15 10.29
N ASN A 238 -17.21 -18.15 9.40
CA ASN A 238 -18.37 -17.24 9.38
C ASN A 238 -19.67 -17.96 8.99
N ASP A 239 -19.58 -19.09 8.26
CA ASP A 239 -20.73 -19.92 7.92
C ASP A 239 -21.20 -20.80 9.09
N ASN A 240 -20.38 -21.01 10.14
CA ASN A 240 -20.71 -21.93 11.24
C ASN A 240 -21.08 -21.26 12.59
N ILE A 241 -21.14 -19.93 12.63
CA ILE A 241 -21.88 -19.19 13.67
C ILE A 241 -22.97 -18.34 13.00
N THR A 242 -23.81 -18.95 12.17
CA THR A 242 -25.15 -18.41 11.91
C THR A 242 -26.12 -19.54 11.62
N SER A 243 -27.19 -19.59 12.39
CA SER A 243 -28.40 -20.33 12.05
C SER A 243 -28.87 -20.01 10.61
N SER A 244 -28.68 -20.96 9.70
CA SER A 244 -29.66 -21.46 8.74
C SER A 244 -30.33 -20.54 7.70
N ASN A 245 -29.69 -19.52 7.10
CA ASN A 245 -30.29 -18.78 5.96
C ASN A 245 -29.35 -17.94 5.05
N ASP A 246 -28.01 -18.14 5.08
CA ASP A 246 -27.08 -17.45 4.17
C ASP A 246 -26.84 -18.30 2.91
N SER A 247 -27.04 -17.76 1.71
CA SER A 247 -26.74 -18.51 0.46
C SER A 247 -25.92 -17.73 -0.56
N THR A 248 -24.80 -18.32 -0.96
CA THR A 248 -23.94 -17.85 -2.05
C THR A 248 -24.55 -18.23 -3.39
N LEU A 249 -24.81 -17.24 -4.24
CA LEU A 249 -25.43 -17.43 -5.54
C LEU A 249 -24.36 -17.63 -6.62
N ASN A 250 -24.50 -18.72 -7.36
CA ASN A 250 -23.64 -19.01 -8.51
C ASN A 250 -24.33 -18.57 -9.81
N TRP A 251 -23.56 -18.04 -10.75
CA TRP A 251 -24.05 -17.75 -12.09
C TRP A 251 -24.35 -19.04 -12.84
N SER A 252 -25.55 -19.13 -13.40
CA SER A 252 -25.98 -20.24 -14.26
C SER A 252 -26.22 -19.73 -15.68
N ALA A 253 -25.83 -20.55 -16.67
CA ALA A 253 -26.12 -20.26 -18.07
C ALA A 253 -27.58 -20.68 -18.36
N ALA A 254 -28.42 -19.74 -18.79
CA ALA A 254 -29.79 -20.04 -19.20
C ALA A 254 -29.76 -20.88 -20.49
N THR A 255 -30.42 -22.03 -20.49
CA THR A 255 -30.30 -23.08 -21.52
C THR A 255 -30.80 -22.69 -22.92
N GLN A 256 -31.30 -21.46 -23.14
CA GLN A 256 -31.86 -21.01 -24.42
C GLN A 256 -31.63 -19.51 -24.74
N SER A 257 -30.73 -18.82 -24.03
CA SER A 257 -30.39 -17.42 -24.35
C SER A 257 -29.02 -17.07 -23.79
N SER A 258 -28.19 -16.36 -24.56
CA SER A 258 -26.78 -16.02 -24.29
C SER A 258 -26.51 -15.09 -23.09
N THR A 259 -27.40 -15.06 -22.09
CA THR A 259 -27.30 -14.20 -20.90
C THR A 259 -27.12 -15.07 -19.65
N THR A 260 -26.02 -14.87 -18.93
CA THR A 260 -25.76 -15.47 -17.61
C THR A 260 -26.74 -14.90 -16.59
N ARG A 261 -27.37 -15.74 -15.75
CA ARG A 261 -28.32 -15.31 -14.72
C ARG A 261 -28.05 -16.05 -13.41
N ALA A 262 -28.22 -15.36 -12.29
CA ALA A 262 -28.22 -15.96 -10.95
C ALA A 262 -29.65 -15.95 -10.41
N LEU A 263 -30.12 -17.11 -9.93
CA LEU A 263 -31.49 -17.30 -9.45
C LEU A 263 -31.48 -17.97 -8.08
N VAL A 264 -32.25 -17.43 -7.14
CA VAL A 264 -32.50 -18.08 -5.85
C VAL A 264 -33.96 -18.03 -5.48
N SER A 265 -34.47 -19.17 -5.04
CA SER A 265 -35.79 -19.33 -4.45
C SER A 265 -35.61 -19.78 -3.00
N SER A 266 -36.12 -18.99 -2.05
CA SER A 266 -36.01 -19.28 -0.62
C SER A 266 -37.25 -18.81 0.13
N SER A 267 -37.39 -19.26 1.38
CA SER A 267 -38.45 -18.88 2.31
C SER A 267 -37.89 -18.17 3.52
N VAL A 268 -38.51 -17.05 3.91
CA VAL A 268 -38.13 -16.26 5.09
C VAL A 268 -39.20 -16.37 6.17
N HIS A 269 -38.80 -16.77 7.37
CA HIS A 269 -39.69 -16.80 8.53
C HIS A 269 -40.08 -15.39 9.01
N VAL A 270 -41.18 -15.29 9.74
CA VAL A 270 -41.69 -14.01 10.29
C VAL A 270 -40.60 -13.29 11.09
N GLY A 271 -40.27 -12.06 10.69
CA GLY A 271 -39.24 -11.22 11.34
C GLY A 271 -37.79 -11.60 11.03
N ALA A 272 -37.54 -12.69 10.29
CA ALA A 272 -36.21 -13.07 9.85
C ALA A 272 -35.79 -12.29 8.59
N THR A 273 -34.48 -12.23 8.36
CA THR A 273 -33.87 -11.70 7.13
C THR A 273 -32.96 -12.78 6.57
N SER A 274 -33.16 -13.16 5.31
CA SER A 274 -32.24 -14.02 4.57
C SER A 274 -31.20 -13.17 3.87
N TYR A 275 -29.97 -13.67 3.84
CA TYR A 275 -28.83 -12.98 3.24
C TYR A 275 -28.35 -13.79 2.04
N HIS A 276 -28.04 -13.10 0.94
CA HIS A 276 -27.46 -13.71 -0.24
C HIS A 276 -26.25 -12.91 -0.70
N GLN A 277 -25.25 -13.62 -1.23
CA GLN A 277 -24.05 -12.98 -1.79
C GLN A 277 -23.81 -13.47 -3.22
N VAL A 278 -23.42 -12.56 -4.10
CA VAL A 278 -23.10 -12.82 -5.51
C VAL A 278 -21.74 -12.24 -5.84
N THR A 279 -20.87 -13.05 -6.45
CA THR A 279 -19.64 -12.53 -7.08
C THR A 279 -20.00 -11.86 -8.41
N PRO A 280 -19.72 -10.57 -8.61
CA PRO A 280 -19.99 -9.89 -9.86
C PRO A 280 -19.13 -10.48 -10.98
N LEU A 281 -19.69 -10.50 -12.19
CA LEU A 281 -18.99 -10.95 -13.39
C LEU A 281 -17.88 -9.96 -13.79
N PRO A 282 -16.70 -10.44 -14.21
CA PRO A 282 -15.65 -9.57 -14.73
C PRO A 282 -16.16 -8.81 -15.96
N ASN A 283 -15.95 -7.49 -15.98
CA ASN A 283 -16.34 -6.54 -17.05
C ASN A 283 -17.82 -6.13 -17.15
N VAL A 284 -18.66 -6.43 -16.15
CA VAL A 284 -20.05 -5.93 -16.09
C VAL A 284 -20.15 -4.87 -14.98
N GLN A 285 -20.67 -3.69 -15.30
CA GLN A 285 -20.82 -2.58 -14.33
C GLN A 285 -22.26 -2.39 -13.82
N HIS A 286 -23.26 -2.96 -14.52
CA HIS A 286 -24.67 -2.80 -14.20
C HIS A 286 -25.39 -4.15 -14.09
N TYR A 287 -26.26 -4.30 -13.09
CA TYR A 287 -27.09 -5.48 -12.86
C TYR A 287 -28.56 -5.12 -12.72
N ASN A 288 -29.42 -5.90 -13.36
CA ASN A 288 -30.87 -5.86 -13.14
C ASN A 288 -31.25 -6.95 -12.13
N VAL A 289 -31.82 -6.51 -11.02
CA VAL A 289 -32.29 -7.35 -9.91
C VAL A 289 -33.81 -7.34 -9.92
N GLU A 290 -34.42 -8.50 -10.18
CA GLU A 290 -35.87 -8.69 -10.19
C GLU A 290 -36.29 -9.55 -9.00
N ILE A 291 -37.36 -9.13 -8.31
CA ILE A 291 -37.93 -9.89 -7.20
C ILE A 291 -39.35 -10.29 -7.57
N GLU A 292 -39.58 -11.60 -7.54
CA GLU A 292 -40.89 -12.20 -7.67
C GLU A 292 -41.31 -12.74 -6.30
N LYS A 293 -42.46 -12.26 -5.81
CA LYS A 293 -43.02 -12.68 -4.51
C LYS A 293 -44.05 -13.78 -4.75
N LEU A 294 -43.80 -14.97 -4.22
CA LEU A 294 -44.67 -16.13 -4.40
C LEU A 294 -45.74 -16.21 -3.31
N ILE A 295 -45.33 -16.04 -2.06
CA ILE A 295 -46.21 -16.09 -0.87
C ILE A 295 -45.73 -15.01 0.09
N GLY A 296 -46.60 -14.13 0.57
CA GLY A 296 -46.24 -13.08 1.54
C GLY A 296 -45.40 -11.92 0.96
N ASP A 297 -45.37 -10.82 1.71
CA ASP A 297 -44.63 -9.59 1.40
C ASP A 297 -43.20 -9.60 1.93
N VAL A 298 -42.29 -9.12 1.09
CA VAL A 298 -40.85 -9.13 1.31
C VAL A 298 -40.23 -7.78 0.93
N ASP A 299 -39.24 -7.34 1.71
CA ASP A 299 -38.43 -6.14 1.46
C ASP A 299 -37.02 -6.57 1.05
N LEU A 300 -36.42 -5.90 0.05
CA LEU A 300 -35.03 -6.15 -0.36
C LEU A 300 -34.16 -4.93 -0.09
N TYR A 301 -32.98 -5.20 0.45
CA TYR A 301 -31.90 -4.24 0.63
C TYR A 301 -30.64 -4.79 -0.05
N ILE A 302 -29.90 -3.93 -0.73
CA ILE A 302 -28.68 -4.30 -1.46
C ILE A 302 -27.55 -3.42 -0.97
N SER A 303 -26.39 -3.99 -0.67
CA SER A 303 -25.17 -3.24 -0.41
C SER A 303 -23.94 -3.87 -1.05
N PHE A 304 -22.99 -3.01 -1.42
CA PHE A 304 -21.68 -3.38 -1.93
C PHE A 304 -20.58 -3.29 -0.88
N GLN A 305 -20.88 -2.69 0.28
CA GLN A 305 -19.89 -2.37 1.32
C GLN A 305 -20.09 -3.15 2.61
N GLN A 306 -21.33 -3.60 2.86
CA GLN A 306 -21.70 -4.32 4.06
C GLN A 306 -22.12 -5.74 3.74
N THR A 307 -21.52 -6.69 4.45
CA THR A 307 -21.82 -8.12 4.37
C THR A 307 -23.26 -8.44 4.80
N ARG A 308 -23.87 -7.56 5.61
CA ARG A 308 -25.26 -7.66 6.07
C ARG A 308 -25.98 -6.33 5.86
N PRO A 309 -26.54 -6.09 4.66
CA PRO A 309 -27.37 -4.93 4.41
C PRO A 309 -28.54 -4.89 5.39
N SER A 310 -28.85 -3.71 5.91
CA SER A 310 -29.94 -3.50 6.86
C SER A 310 -30.77 -2.29 6.45
N GLU A 311 -31.94 -2.13 7.08
CA GLU A 311 -32.80 -0.96 6.87
C GLU A 311 -32.05 0.38 7.10
N MET A 312 -31.04 0.38 7.98
CA MET A 312 -30.21 1.53 8.30
C MET A 312 -28.97 1.69 7.40
N HIS A 313 -28.53 0.61 6.76
CA HIS A 313 -27.30 0.57 5.99
C HIS A 313 -27.50 -0.25 4.72
N HIS A 314 -27.87 0.43 3.64
CA HIS A 314 -28.06 -0.14 2.31
C HIS A 314 -27.74 0.90 1.25
N ASP A 315 -27.31 0.43 0.07
CA ASP A 315 -27.01 1.28 -1.09
C ASP A 315 -28.23 1.39 -2.01
N TYR A 316 -28.98 0.30 -2.17
CA TYR A 316 -30.23 0.25 -2.94
C TYR A 316 -31.31 -0.48 -2.13
N TYR A 317 -32.57 -0.16 -2.38
CA TYR A 317 -33.72 -0.78 -1.70
C TYR A 317 -34.88 -1.05 -2.66
N PHE A 318 -35.70 -2.03 -2.31
CA PHE A 318 -37.00 -2.29 -2.91
C PHE A 318 -37.99 -2.70 -1.83
N VAL A 319 -38.97 -1.85 -1.54
CA VAL A 319 -39.91 -2.02 -0.42
C VAL A 319 -41.38 -2.03 -0.87
N ASP A 320 -41.64 -1.76 -2.15
CA ASP A 320 -42.98 -1.82 -2.72
C ASP A 320 -43.58 -3.22 -2.58
N SER A 321 -44.90 -3.34 -2.47
CA SER A 321 -45.60 -4.64 -2.36
C SER A 321 -45.77 -5.35 -3.71
N SER A 322 -45.63 -4.66 -4.85
CA SER A 322 -45.64 -5.31 -6.16
C SER A 322 -44.34 -6.07 -6.46
N ASN A 323 -44.35 -6.92 -7.49
CA ASN A 323 -43.10 -7.38 -8.11
C ASN A 323 -42.36 -6.17 -8.68
N GLY A 324 -41.04 -6.19 -8.62
CA GLY A 324 -40.24 -5.04 -9.04
C GLY A 324 -38.88 -5.40 -9.57
N LYS A 325 -38.37 -4.46 -10.38
CA LYS A 325 -37.05 -4.51 -10.98
C LYS A 325 -36.26 -3.31 -10.48
N VAL A 326 -35.05 -3.56 -9.99
CA VAL A 326 -34.10 -2.53 -9.58
C VAL A 326 -32.83 -2.71 -10.39
N ALA A 327 -32.44 -1.67 -11.10
CA ALA A 327 -31.14 -1.59 -11.77
C ALA A 327 -30.11 -1.06 -10.77
N VAL A 328 -28.97 -1.75 -10.67
CA VAL A 328 -27.93 -1.52 -9.67
C VAL A 328 -26.59 -1.32 -10.39
N SER A 329 -25.86 -0.26 -10.03
CA SER A 329 -24.54 0.06 -10.60
C SER A 329 -23.41 -0.14 -9.60
N LEU A 330 -22.32 -0.77 -10.03
CA LEU A 330 -21.12 -1.04 -9.23
C LEU A 330 -20.19 0.17 -9.18
N THR A 331 -20.53 1.21 -8.40
CA THR A 331 -19.71 2.44 -8.35
C THR A 331 -18.69 2.51 -7.21
N ASN A 332 -18.67 1.55 -6.26
CA ASN A 332 -17.79 1.58 -5.07
C ASN A 332 -17.49 0.17 -4.52
N VAL A 333 -17.10 -0.78 -5.37
CA VAL A 333 -16.80 -2.15 -4.95
C VAL A 333 -15.33 -2.27 -4.52
N ASP A 334 -15.08 -2.94 -3.39
CA ASP A 334 -13.72 -3.24 -2.93
C ASP A 334 -12.99 -4.12 -3.98
N PRO A 335 -11.84 -3.70 -4.52
CA PRO A 335 -11.07 -4.49 -5.48
C PRO A 335 -10.52 -5.80 -4.90
N THR A 336 -10.50 -5.95 -3.56
CA THR A 336 -10.02 -7.18 -2.89
C THR A 336 -11.12 -8.22 -2.69
N HIS A 337 -12.39 -7.81 -2.58
CA HIS A 337 -13.55 -8.69 -2.39
C HIS A 337 -14.75 -8.13 -3.16
N PRO A 338 -14.87 -8.41 -4.47
CA PRO A 338 -16.02 -7.99 -5.23
C PRO A 338 -17.18 -8.92 -4.89
N LEU A 339 -17.94 -8.64 -3.84
CA LEU A 339 -19.15 -9.39 -3.51
C LEU A 339 -20.30 -8.40 -3.34
N VAL A 340 -21.44 -8.73 -3.94
CA VAL A 340 -22.69 -7.97 -3.80
C VAL A 340 -23.55 -8.69 -2.78
N TYR A 341 -23.98 -7.98 -1.74
CA TYR A 341 -24.79 -8.52 -0.66
C TYR A 341 -26.25 -8.10 -0.81
N PHE A 342 -27.15 -9.06 -0.69
CA PHE A 342 -28.60 -8.89 -0.76
C PHE A 342 -29.20 -9.34 0.57
N ALA A 343 -30.02 -8.50 1.18
CA ALA A 343 -30.77 -8.84 2.38
C ALA A 343 -32.25 -8.78 2.08
N VAL A 344 -32.94 -9.90 2.32
CA VAL A 344 -34.34 -10.10 2.01
C VAL A 344 -35.11 -10.31 3.32
N ARG A 345 -35.93 -9.33 3.70
CA ARG A 345 -36.65 -9.34 4.99
C ARG A 345 -38.13 -9.63 4.79
N ASN A 346 -38.67 -10.50 5.63
CA ASN A 346 -40.11 -10.74 5.68
C ASN A 346 -40.85 -9.52 6.30
N ALA A 347 -41.79 -8.94 5.56
CA ALA A 347 -42.64 -7.83 6.01
C ALA A 347 -44.06 -8.29 6.41
N SER A 348 -44.36 -9.58 6.25
CA SER A 348 -45.65 -10.20 6.58
C SER A 348 -45.69 -10.83 7.97
N LYS A 349 -46.92 -11.04 8.46
CA LYS A 349 -47.20 -11.78 9.70
C LYS A 349 -47.11 -13.30 9.56
N ALA A 350 -46.85 -13.81 8.35
CA ALA A 350 -46.70 -15.21 8.01
C ALA A 350 -45.44 -15.43 7.16
N ASP A 351 -44.99 -16.68 7.04
CA ASP A 351 -43.78 -17.03 6.28
C ASP A 351 -43.92 -16.66 4.81
N ALA A 352 -42.89 -16.00 4.28
CA ALA A 352 -42.88 -15.48 2.91
C ALA A 352 -41.93 -16.29 2.02
N LYS A 353 -42.33 -16.57 0.78
CA LYS A 353 -41.53 -17.21 -0.27
C LYS A 353 -41.28 -16.22 -1.40
N TYR A 354 -40.03 -16.14 -1.84
CA TYR A 354 -39.61 -15.22 -2.89
C TYR A 354 -38.65 -15.91 -3.86
N GLN A 355 -38.55 -15.34 -5.05
CA GLN A 355 -37.61 -15.68 -6.09
C GLN A 355 -36.86 -14.41 -6.50
N LEU A 356 -35.54 -14.41 -6.33
CA LEU A 356 -34.65 -13.32 -6.68
C LEU A 356 -33.89 -13.70 -7.96
N LEU A 357 -34.03 -12.88 -9.00
CA LEU A 357 -33.38 -13.05 -10.29
C LEU A 357 -32.39 -11.90 -10.53
N ILE A 358 -31.14 -12.23 -10.82
CA ILE A 358 -30.09 -11.25 -11.09
C ILE A 358 -29.54 -11.50 -12.49
N SER A 359 -29.52 -10.45 -13.30
CA SER A 359 -29.04 -10.49 -14.69
C SER A 359 -28.09 -9.33 -14.98
N PRO A 360 -26.99 -9.55 -15.74
CA PRO A 360 -26.10 -8.49 -16.16
C PRO A 360 -26.79 -7.64 -17.23
N THR A 361 -26.61 -6.32 -17.17
CA THR A 361 -27.04 -5.39 -18.22
C THR A 361 -25.87 -4.50 -18.64
N ASN A 362 -25.81 -4.15 -19.91
CA ASN A 362 -24.81 -3.21 -20.42
C ASN A 362 -25.33 -1.77 -20.40
N ASP A 363 -26.64 -1.58 -20.21
CA ASP A 363 -27.25 -0.26 -20.17
C ASP A 363 -27.15 0.34 -18.77
N ALA A 364 -26.63 1.57 -18.68
CA ALA A 364 -26.65 2.34 -17.45
C ALA A 364 -28.10 2.54 -16.98
N PRO A 365 -28.39 2.46 -15.67
CA PRO A 365 -29.73 2.72 -15.18
C PRO A 365 -30.18 4.10 -15.63
N GLU A 366 -31.31 4.18 -16.35
CA GLU A 366 -31.92 5.47 -16.63
C GLU A 366 -32.15 6.19 -15.30
N PRO A 367 -31.65 7.43 -15.12
CA PRO A 367 -31.95 8.18 -13.92
C PRO A 367 -33.47 8.31 -13.86
N LYS A 368 -34.08 7.81 -12.78
CA LYS A 368 -35.43 8.26 -12.39
C LYS A 368 -35.27 9.72 -11.99
N VAL A 369 -35.28 10.60 -12.98
CA VAL A 369 -35.40 12.03 -12.77
C VAL A 369 -36.67 12.19 -11.93
N PRO A 370 -36.63 12.88 -10.78
CA PRO A 370 -37.85 13.42 -10.20
C PRO A 370 -38.55 14.15 -11.34
N HIS A 371 -39.79 13.80 -11.65
CA HIS A 371 -40.53 14.46 -12.71
C HIS A 371 -40.61 15.95 -12.34
N ASP A 372 -39.72 16.77 -12.92
CA ASP A 372 -39.82 18.22 -12.82
C ASP A 372 -41.16 18.62 -13.44
N VAL A 373 -42.02 19.22 -12.62
CA VAL A 373 -43.42 19.55 -12.93
C VAL A 373 -43.54 20.70 -13.96
N TRP A 374 -42.47 21.02 -14.70
CA TRP A 374 -42.49 22.08 -15.73
C TRP A 374 -41.93 21.66 -17.09
N ALA A 375 -41.91 20.37 -17.40
CA ALA A 375 -41.83 19.92 -18.79
C ALA A 375 -43.25 19.81 -19.36
N ALA A 376 -43.58 20.69 -20.32
CA ALA A 376 -44.80 20.57 -21.11
C ALA A 376 -44.86 19.19 -21.79
N PRO A 377 -46.03 18.55 -21.91
CA PRO A 377 -46.13 17.24 -22.54
C PRO A 377 -45.62 17.36 -23.98
N THR A 378 -44.61 16.59 -24.35
CA THR A 378 -44.32 16.31 -25.75
C THR A 378 -45.50 15.52 -26.32
N GLU A 379 -46.33 16.18 -27.12
CA GLU A 379 -47.40 15.54 -27.87
C GLU A 379 -46.80 14.48 -28.80
N GLU A 380 -47.01 13.20 -28.49
CA GLU A 380 -46.75 12.12 -29.44
C GLU A 380 -47.60 12.37 -30.69
N ALA A 381 -46.94 12.45 -31.85
CA ALA A 381 -47.57 12.72 -33.13
C ALA A 381 -48.69 11.71 -33.42
N ALA A 382 -49.88 12.22 -33.74
CA ALA A 382 -51.07 11.44 -34.03
C ALA A 382 -50.82 10.45 -35.21
N PRO A 383 -51.05 9.14 -35.04
CA PRO A 383 -51.05 8.19 -36.15
C PRO A 383 -52.18 8.51 -37.13
N ALA A 384 -51.90 8.46 -38.44
CA ALA A 384 -52.92 8.66 -39.46
C ALA A 384 -54.08 7.64 -39.30
N ASP A 385 -55.33 8.13 -39.32
CA ASP A 385 -56.58 7.38 -39.17
C ASP A 385 -56.96 6.83 -37.77
N CYS A 386 -56.33 7.34 -36.71
CA CYS A 386 -56.73 7.08 -35.32
C CYS A 386 -57.33 8.32 -34.65
N ASN A 387 -58.37 8.12 -33.83
CA ASN A 387 -58.93 9.12 -32.92
C ASN A 387 -58.67 8.70 -31.47
N GLN A 388 -58.50 9.66 -30.58
CA GLN A 388 -58.27 9.39 -29.16
C GLN A 388 -59.60 9.10 -28.44
N CYS A 389 -59.64 8.03 -27.65
CA CYS A 389 -60.81 7.71 -26.82
C CYS A 389 -60.97 8.69 -25.65
N THR A 390 -62.20 9.12 -25.38
CA THR A 390 -62.53 10.11 -24.32
C THR A 390 -62.29 9.63 -22.89
N ASN A 391 -62.28 8.31 -22.66
CA ASN A 391 -62.12 7.71 -21.33
C ASN A 391 -60.71 7.14 -21.09
N CYS A 392 -60.16 6.36 -22.03
CA CYS A 392 -58.82 5.77 -21.84
C CYS A 392 -57.67 6.57 -22.47
N HIS A 393 -57.96 7.64 -23.20
CA HIS A 393 -56.98 8.49 -23.88
C HIS A 393 -56.00 7.73 -24.82
N GLN A 394 -56.33 6.50 -25.22
CA GLN A 394 -55.56 5.73 -26.22
C GLN A 394 -56.00 6.09 -27.64
N TRP A 395 -55.05 6.04 -28.58
CA TRP A 395 -55.28 6.22 -30.01
C TRP A 395 -55.89 4.96 -30.62
N ILE A 396 -57.08 5.09 -31.21
CA ILE A 396 -57.85 3.95 -31.72
C ILE A 396 -58.32 4.25 -33.15
N PRO A 397 -58.26 3.28 -34.07
CA PRO A 397 -58.77 3.45 -35.42
C PRO A 397 -60.23 3.93 -35.45
N LYS A 398 -60.55 4.89 -36.32
CA LYS A 398 -61.90 5.51 -36.42
C LYS A 398 -63.04 4.49 -36.51
N GLN A 399 -62.81 3.34 -37.16
CA GLN A 399 -63.81 2.29 -37.38
C GLN A 399 -64.15 1.47 -36.12
N SER A 400 -63.23 1.39 -35.15
CA SER A 400 -63.40 0.62 -33.92
C SER A 400 -63.64 1.50 -32.68
N LEU A 401 -63.48 2.82 -32.81
CA LEU A 401 -63.64 3.80 -31.73
C LEU A 401 -64.99 3.68 -31.02
N GLN A 402 -66.11 3.65 -31.75
CA GLN A 402 -67.45 3.63 -31.14
C GLN A 402 -67.70 2.37 -30.31
N ARG A 403 -67.20 1.21 -30.77
CA ARG A 403 -67.28 -0.05 -30.01
C ARG A 403 -66.34 -0.05 -28.81
N HIS A 404 -65.13 0.46 -28.98
CA HIS A 404 -64.17 0.57 -27.88
C HIS A 404 -64.65 1.55 -26.82
N GLU A 405 -65.12 2.73 -27.17
CA GLU A 405 -65.57 3.77 -26.25
C GLU A 405 -66.73 3.28 -25.38
N ALA A 406 -67.73 2.63 -25.99
CA ALA A 406 -68.83 2.01 -25.26
C ALA A 406 -68.37 0.87 -24.33
N PHE A 407 -67.40 0.07 -24.74
CA PHE A 407 -66.83 -1.01 -23.89
C PHE A 407 -65.99 -0.44 -22.74
N CYS A 408 -65.17 0.56 -23.03
CA CYS A 408 -64.26 1.23 -22.11
C CYS A 408 -65.03 2.03 -21.06
N LEU A 409 -66.04 2.81 -21.43
CA LEU A 409 -66.94 3.50 -20.48
C LEU A 409 -67.70 2.55 -19.57
N ARG A 410 -68.01 1.34 -20.03
CA ARG A 410 -68.71 0.34 -19.22
C ARG A 410 -67.77 -0.32 -18.21
N ASN A 411 -66.60 -0.76 -18.65
CA ASN A 411 -65.74 -1.65 -17.86
C ASN A 411 -64.58 -0.94 -17.16
N ASN A 412 -64.16 0.23 -17.65
CA ASN A 412 -62.97 0.91 -17.21
C ASN A 412 -63.26 2.30 -16.62
N SER A 413 -62.42 2.70 -15.68
CA SER A 413 -62.42 4.00 -15.01
C SER A 413 -61.01 4.58 -15.05
N TYR A 414 -60.92 5.84 -15.46
CA TYR A 414 -59.68 6.60 -15.53
C TYR A 414 -59.38 7.28 -14.20
N CYS A 415 -58.14 7.17 -13.75
CA CYS A 415 -57.68 7.91 -12.58
C CYS A 415 -56.99 9.24 -12.99
N PRO A 416 -57.49 10.40 -12.52
CA PRO A 416 -56.92 11.70 -12.88
C PRO A 416 -55.54 11.97 -12.24
N ARG A 417 -55.17 11.26 -11.17
CA ARG A 417 -53.87 11.44 -10.48
C ARG A 417 -52.74 10.62 -11.11
N CYS A 418 -52.93 9.31 -11.39
CA CYS A 418 -51.89 8.48 -12.02
C CYS A 418 -52.00 8.36 -13.54
N ARG A 419 -53.04 8.94 -14.17
CA ARG A 419 -53.32 8.86 -15.61
C ARG A 419 -53.43 7.43 -16.16
N LYS A 420 -53.74 6.45 -15.29
CA LYS A 420 -53.93 5.04 -15.65
C LYS A 420 -55.41 4.68 -15.69
N VAL A 421 -55.72 3.73 -16.54
CA VAL A 421 -57.07 3.19 -16.76
C VAL A 421 -57.16 1.86 -16.03
N PHE A 422 -58.07 1.75 -15.08
CA PHE A 422 -58.33 0.53 -14.31
C PHE A 422 -59.70 -0.03 -14.63
N GLN A 423 -59.93 -1.30 -14.36
CA GLN A 423 -61.29 -1.85 -14.40
C GLN A 423 -62.11 -1.28 -13.23
N LYS A 424 -63.40 -1.03 -13.43
CA LYS A 424 -64.27 -0.44 -12.39
C LYS A 424 -64.34 -1.28 -11.11
N SER A 425 -64.20 -2.60 -11.23
CA SER A 425 -64.09 -3.52 -10.09
C SER A 425 -62.84 -3.29 -9.26
N GLU A 426 -61.72 -2.92 -9.89
CA GLU A 426 -60.40 -2.77 -9.25
C GLU A 426 -60.10 -1.32 -8.85
N PHE A 427 -60.79 -0.35 -9.45
CA PHE A 427 -60.64 1.06 -9.14
C PHE A 427 -60.98 1.42 -7.70
N GLY A 428 -61.93 0.69 -7.08
CA GLY A 428 -62.25 0.85 -5.66
C GLY A 428 -61.09 0.50 -4.72
N ASN A 429 -60.15 -0.34 -5.18
CA ASN A 429 -58.98 -0.74 -4.40
C ASN A 429 -57.72 0.04 -4.77
N HIS A 430 -57.82 1.00 -5.69
CA HIS A 430 -56.71 1.86 -6.09
C HIS A 430 -56.55 3.04 -5.12
N TRP A 431 -55.33 3.25 -4.63
CA TRP A 431 -54.99 4.26 -3.63
C TRP A 431 -53.78 5.11 -4.06
N HIS A 432 -53.76 6.37 -3.61
CA HIS A 432 -52.66 7.32 -3.78
C HIS A 432 -52.16 7.80 -2.43
N CYS A 433 -50.85 7.91 -2.27
CA CYS A 433 -50.30 8.64 -1.14
C CYS A 433 -50.58 10.14 -1.27
N ASP A 434 -50.80 10.81 -0.14
CA ASP A 434 -50.98 12.26 -0.09
C ASP A 434 -49.63 12.99 0.05
N ASP A 435 -48.60 12.29 0.53
CA ASP A 435 -47.27 12.83 0.82
C ASP A 435 -46.24 12.54 -0.29
N CYS A 436 -46.55 11.65 -1.24
CA CYS A 436 -45.69 11.36 -2.40
C CYS A 436 -46.48 10.85 -3.62
N ASP A 437 -45.83 10.78 -4.79
CA ASP A 437 -46.44 10.36 -6.07
C ASP A 437 -46.72 8.84 -6.19
N HIS A 438 -46.64 8.08 -5.09
CA HIS A 438 -46.86 6.64 -5.12
C HIS A 438 -48.36 6.30 -5.26
N SER A 439 -48.65 5.31 -6.09
CA SER A 439 -49.99 4.76 -6.28
C SER A 439 -49.97 3.25 -6.22
N GLY A 440 -50.89 2.64 -5.48
CA GLY A 440 -50.91 1.20 -5.25
C GLY A 440 -52.29 0.67 -4.86
N HIS A 441 -52.32 -0.57 -4.38
CA HIS A 441 -53.55 -1.16 -3.85
C HIS A 441 -53.80 -0.67 -2.42
N ILE A 442 -55.04 -0.66 -1.95
CA ILE A 442 -55.38 -0.17 -0.60
C ILE A 442 -54.65 -0.95 0.50
N ASP A 443 -54.39 -2.25 0.28
CA ASP A 443 -53.66 -3.11 1.21
C ASP A 443 -52.19 -2.70 1.38
N THR A 444 -51.62 -2.00 0.41
CA THR A 444 -50.20 -1.58 0.42
C THR A 444 -50.02 -0.22 1.08
N LYS A 445 -51.12 0.47 1.43
CA LYS A 445 -51.14 1.81 2.05
C LYS A 445 -50.38 1.86 3.36
N ASP A 446 -50.69 0.95 4.28
CA ASP A 446 -50.10 0.96 5.62
C ASP A 446 -48.62 0.61 5.57
N LYS A 447 -48.23 -0.33 4.70
CA LYS A 447 -46.81 -0.67 4.47
C LYS A 447 -46.05 0.52 3.88
N HIS A 448 -46.61 1.17 2.86
CA HIS A 448 -45.99 2.34 2.24
C HIS A 448 -45.80 3.48 3.25
N ARG A 449 -46.84 3.82 4.02
CA ARG A 449 -46.76 4.87 5.04
C ARG A 449 -45.74 4.55 6.12
N ASN A 450 -45.73 3.32 6.62
CA ASN A 450 -44.80 2.91 7.66
C ASN A 450 -43.34 2.85 7.19
N ARG A 451 -43.07 2.56 5.92
CA ARG A 451 -41.70 2.43 5.39
C ARG A 451 -41.15 3.71 4.78
N MET A 452 -41.97 4.47 4.07
CA MET A 452 -41.54 5.66 3.32
C MET A 452 -41.71 6.95 4.11
N HIS A 453 -42.68 7.03 5.04
CA HIS A 453 -43.00 8.25 5.79
C HIS A 453 -42.73 8.15 7.30
N THR A 454 -42.18 7.04 7.78
CA THR A 454 -41.67 6.97 9.16
C THR A 454 -40.22 7.45 9.19
N PRO A 455 -39.91 8.53 9.92
CA PRO A 455 -38.55 9.01 10.04
C PRO A 455 -37.70 8.04 10.84
N MET A 456 -36.52 7.70 10.33
CA MET A 456 -35.56 6.83 10.99
C MET A 456 -34.33 7.62 11.42
N LEU A 457 -33.76 7.26 12.56
CA LEU A 457 -32.61 7.96 13.14
C LEU A 457 -31.30 7.31 12.68
N CYS A 458 -30.54 8.00 11.82
CA CYS A 458 -29.22 7.57 11.41
C CYS A 458 -28.25 7.57 12.62
N THR A 459 -27.22 6.72 12.56
CA THR A 459 -26.15 6.63 13.57
C THR A 459 -25.41 7.95 13.79
N CYS A 460 -25.39 8.82 12.78
CA CYS A 460 -24.83 10.18 12.86
C CYS A 460 -25.73 11.19 13.59
N GLY A 461 -26.93 10.79 14.02
CA GLY A 461 -27.90 11.62 14.74
C GLY A 461 -28.93 12.36 13.86
N LYS A 462 -28.90 12.20 12.52
CA LYS A 462 -29.90 12.79 11.62
C LYS A 462 -31.15 11.92 11.49
N SER A 463 -32.32 12.55 11.53
CA SER A 463 -33.61 11.88 11.27
C SER A 463 -33.99 12.06 9.80
N LEU A 464 -34.11 10.95 9.07
CA LEU A 464 -34.29 10.93 7.61
C LEU A 464 -35.29 9.83 7.21
N TYR A 465 -35.93 9.98 6.06
CA TYR A 465 -36.80 8.94 5.50
C TYR A 465 -35.98 7.87 4.75
N LEU A 466 -36.56 6.69 4.53
CA LEU A 466 -35.88 5.56 3.87
C LEU A 466 -35.15 5.94 2.55
N PRO A 467 -35.75 6.71 1.61
CA PRO A 467 -35.06 7.10 0.38
C PRO A 467 -33.83 7.99 0.61
N GLU A 468 -33.86 8.80 1.67
CA GLU A 468 -32.81 9.74 2.00
C GLU A 468 -31.69 9.09 2.80
N ILE A 469 -31.98 8.03 3.56
CA ILE A 469 -30.99 7.30 4.36
C ILE A 469 -29.97 6.57 3.50
N ALA A 470 -30.39 5.91 2.42
CA ALA A 470 -29.47 5.27 1.49
C ALA A 470 -28.48 6.28 0.89
N ARG A 471 -29.01 7.40 0.37
CA ARG A 471 -28.21 8.49 -0.21
C ARG A 471 -27.32 9.16 0.83
N HIS A 472 -27.83 9.36 2.04
CA HIS A 472 -27.08 9.92 3.15
C HIS A 472 -25.93 9.00 3.54
N GLY A 473 -26.18 7.72 3.77
CA GLY A 473 -25.18 6.70 4.09
C GLY A 473 -24.08 6.59 3.04
N ALA A 474 -24.44 6.65 1.76
CA ALA A 474 -23.49 6.55 0.66
C ALA A 474 -22.61 7.80 0.47
N VAL A 475 -23.17 9.02 0.58
CA VAL A 475 -22.50 10.26 0.11
C VAL A 475 -22.30 11.32 1.19
N GLN A 476 -23.11 11.38 2.23
CA GLN A 476 -23.16 12.53 3.15
C GLN A 476 -22.92 12.17 4.64
N CYS A 477 -22.98 10.90 5.00
CA CYS A 477 -22.88 10.46 6.37
C CYS A 477 -21.42 10.56 6.85
N PRO A 478 -21.15 11.22 7.99
CA PRO A 478 -19.82 11.24 8.61
C PRO A 478 -19.34 9.84 9.02
N ASP A 479 -20.26 8.98 9.44
CA ASP A 479 -19.99 7.61 9.87
C ASP A 479 -19.88 6.61 8.70
N ARG A 480 -19.94 7.08 7.45
CA ARG A 480 -19.73 6.19 6.30
C ARG A 480 -18.30 5.66 6.30
N TYR A 481 -18.12 4.43 5.82
CA TYR A 481 -16.79 3.88 5.60
C TYR A 481 -16.33 4.19 4.17
N ILE A 482 -15.10 4.70 4.04
CA ILE A 482 -14.45 4.95 2.75
C ILE A 482 -13.12 4.19 2.67
N PHE A 483 -12.70 3.89 1.45
CA PHE A 483 -11.33 3.50 1.16
C PHE A 483 -10.51 4.76 0.95
N CYS A 484 -9.61 5.06 1.88
CA CYS A 484 -8.78 6.25 1.79
C CYS A 484 -7.83 6.15 0.60
N ARG A 485 -7.77 7.21 -0.22
CA ARG A 485 -6.89 7.31 -1.39
C ARG A 485 -5.40 7.28 -1.05
N TYR A 486 -5.06 7.57 0.21
CA TYR A 486 -3.67 7.71 0.68
C TYR A 486 -3.16 6.51 1.49
N CYS A 487 -3.98 5.93 2.39
CA CYS A 487 -3.58 4.74 3.16
C CYS A 487 -4.17 3.43 2.63
N HIS A 488 -5.14 3.48 1.70
CA HIS A 488 -5.84 2.32 1.14
C HIS A 488 -6.53 1.41 2.17
N LEU A 489 -6.69 1.89 3.40
CA LEU A 489 -7.43 1.19 4.46
C LEU A 489 -8.88 1.66 4.48
N ARG A 490 -9.75 0.75 4.91
CA ARG A 490 -11.16 1.04 5.18
C ARG A 490 -11.28 1.77 6.52
N GLN A 491 -11.69 3.03 6.48
CA GLN A 491 -11.82 3.89 7.66
C GLN A 491 -13.11 4.70 7.60
N LYS A 492 -13.54 5.25 8.74
CA LYS A 492 -14.67 6.19 8.77
C LYS A 492 -14.26 7.48 8.05
N ALA A 493 -15.16 8.03 7.24
CA ALA A 493 -14.89 9.23 6.46
C ALA A 493 -14.71 10.48 7.33
N GLY A 494 -15.51 10.59 8.39
CA GLY A 494 -15.67 11.82 9.16
C GLY A 494 -16.50 12.87 8.41
N PRO A 495 -16.82 14.02 9.04
CA PRO A 495 -17.38 15.18 8.36
C PRO A 495 -16.57 15.60 7.12
N PRO A 496 -17.19 16.34 6.18
CA PRO A 496 -16.45 16.93 5.06
C PRO A 496 -15.38 17.87 5.60
N CYS A 497 -14.20 17.88 4.96
CA CYS A 497 -13.11 18.74 5.41
C CYS A 497 -13.49 20.23 5.30
N MET A 498 -13.23 20.98 6.38
CA MET A 498 -13.47 22.43 6.44
C MET A 498 -12.19 23.26 6.20
N SER A 499 -11.08 22.60 5.83
CA SER A 499 -9.81 23.24 5.53
C SER A 499 -9.93 24.13 4.29
N PRO A 500 -9.67 25.44 4.38
CA PRO A 500 -9.74 26.35 3.23
C PRO A 500 -8.80 25.95 2.09
N LYS A 501 -7.66 25.34 2.44
CA LYS A 501 -6.64 24.89 1.49
C LYS A 501 -7.13 23.70 0.65
N ASP A 502 -7.84 22.76 1.26
CA ASP A 502 -8.35 21.57 0.56
C ASP A 502 -9.52 21.92 -0.36
N TRP A 503 -10.33 22.92 0.04
CA TRP A 503 -11.35 23.54 -0.81
C TRP A 503 -10.75 24.24 -2.02
N MET A 504 -9.68 25.01 -1.83
CA MET A 504 -8.98 25.71 -2.93
C MET A 504 -8.38 24.74 -3.94
N LEU A 505 -7.91 23.58 -3.49
CA LEU A 505 -7.41 22.50 -4.36
C LEU A 505 -8.53 21.70 -5.03
N GLY A 506 -9.80 21.92 -4.67
CA GLY A 506 -10.96 21.27 -5.28
C GLY A 506 -11.06 19.76 -5.01
N LEU A 507 -10.36 19.24 -4.00
CA LEU A 507 -10.20 17.79 -3.82
C LEU A 507 -11.40 17.10 -3.14
N GLN A 508 -12.36 17.87 -2.60
CA GLN A 508 -13.58 17.39 -1.91
C GLN A 508 -13.32 16.20 -0.97
N LEU A 509 -12.27 16.31 -0.15
CA LEU A 509 -11.81 15.24 0.72
C LEU A 509 -12.68 15.08 1.96
N SER A 510 -12.78 13.85 2.47
CA SER A 510 -13.29 13.63 3.83
C SER A 510 -12.25 14.07 4.87
N GLU A 511 -12.66 14.23 6.14
CA GLU A 511 -11.73 14.54 7.25
C GLU A 511 -10.59 13.52 7.32
N HIS A 512 -10.89 12.23 7.29
CA HIS A 512 -9.87 11.18 7.28
C HIS A 512 -8.91 11.30 6.09
N GLU A 513 -9.42 11.55 4.88
CA GLU A 513 -8.55 11.71 3.71
C GLU A 513 -7.67 12.96 3.81
N SER A 514 -8.17 14.06 4.36
CA SER A 514 -7.39 15.28 4.57
C SER A 514 -6.25 15.07 5.58
N GLU A 515 -6.55 14.42 6.71
CA GLU A 515 -5.54 14.08 7.74
C GLU A 515 -4.51 13.09 7.21
N CYS A 516 -4.97 12.05 6.52
CA CYS A 516 -4.08 11.04 5.95
C CYS A 516 -3.22 11.63 4.83
N GLY A 517 -3.79 12.51 3.99
CA GLY A 517 -3.09 13.21 2.92
C GLY A 517 -2.17 14.33 3.39
N ALA A 518 -2.30 14.81 4.63
CA ALA A 518 -1.40 15.80 5.23
C ALA A 518 -0.03 15.21 5.63
N ARG A 519 0.09 13.88 5.67
CA ARG A 519 1.38 13.20 5.90
C ARG A 519 2.38 13.58 4.81
N THR A 520 3.62 13.83 5.20
CA THR A 520 4.69 14.23 4.29
C THR A 520 5.48 13.03 3.77
N ILE A 521 5.82 13.08 2.50
CA ILE A 521 6.77 12.19 1.82
C ILE A 521 7.95 13.01 1.31
N GLU A 522 9.12 12.39 1.15
CA GLU A 522 10.27 13.06 0.53
C GLU A 522 10.17 13.01 -0.99
N CYS A 523 10.26 14.17 -1.64
CA CYS A 523 10.30 14.23 -3.10
C CYS A 523 11.58 13.56 -3.63
N VAL A 524 11.45 12.67 -4.60
CA VAL A 524 12.58 11.96 -5.22
C VAL A 524 13.51 12.92 -5.97
N THR A 525 12.95 13.98 -6.57
CA THR A 525 13.66 14.96 -7.40
C THR A 525 14.39 16.02 -6.57
N CYS A 526 13.71 16.65 -5.60
CA CYS A 526 14.29 17.77 -4.85
C CYS A 526 14.61 17.47 -3.37
N LYS A 527 14.29 16.26 -2.87
CA LYS A 527 14.50 15.83 -1.48
C LYS A 527 13.82 16.70 -0.42
N ARG A 528 12.86 17.55 -0.82
CA ARG A 528 12.05 18.33 0.12
C ARG A 528 10.88 17.50 0.64
N PRO A 529 10.47 17.70 1.90
CA PRO A 529 9.25 17.08 2.42
C PRO A 529 8.02 17.74 1.76
N VAL A 530 7.13 16.93 1.19
CA VAL A 530 5.91 17.35 0.48
C VAL A 530 4.72 16.55 1.01
N GLN A 531 3.57 17.19 1.20
CA GLN A 531 2.36 16.49 1.64
C GLN A 531 1.84 15.54 0.56
N LEU A 532 1.35 14.36 0.95
CA LEU A 532 0.79 13.35 0.03
C LEU A 532 -0.32 13.92 -0.86
N LYS A 533 -1.19 14.77 -0.31
CA LYS A 533 -2.25 15.45 -1.07
C LYS A 533 -1.74 16.47 -2.11
N GLU A 534 -0.48 16.91 -1.98
CA GLU A 534 0.16 17.89 -2.87
C GLU A 534 1.23 17.28 -3.77
N ALA A 535 1.53 15.98 -3.61
CA ALA A 535 2.59 15.30 -4.33
C ALA A 535 2.44 15.44 -5.86
N THR A 536 1.21 15.33 -6.38
CA THR A 536 0.90 15.49 -7.80
C THR A 536 1.21 16.90 -8.30
N SER A 537 0.74 17.93 -7.59
CA SER A 537 1.00 19.32 -7.97
C SER A 537 2.48 19.69 -7.85
N HIS A 538 3.17 19.13 -6.85
CA HIS A 538 4.61 19.30 -6.70
C HIS A 538 5.40 18.66 -7.85
N MET A 539 5.02 17.45 -8.28
CA MET A 539 5.68 16.80 -9.42
C MET A 539 5.43 17.56 -10.73
N ASN A 540 4.21 18.07 -10.91
CA ASN A 540 3.89 18.95 -12.04
C ASN A 540 4.78 20.20 -12.05
N MET A 541 5.13 20.76 -10.88
CA MET A 541 6.05 21.89 -10.80
C MET A 541 7.45 21.52 -11.30
N HIS A 542 7.98 20.34 -10.95
CA HIS A 542 9.23 19.85 -11.50
C HIS A 542 9.17 19.62 -13.02
N ASP A 543 8.04 19.10 -13.53
CA ASP A 543 7.86 18.95 -14.97
C ASP A 543 7.82 20.28 -15.70
N MET A 544 7.19 21.30 -15.10
CA MET A 544 7.18 22.67 -15.65
C MET A 544 8.57 23.30 -15.61
N GLU A 545 9.30 23.18 -14.50
CA GLU A 545 10.71 23.63 -14.40
C GLU A 545 11.59 22.92 -15.44
N LYS A 546 11.41 21.61 -15.63
CA LYS A 546 12.12 20.82 -16.66
C LYS A 546 11.79 21.35 -18.06
N ARG A 547 10.52 21.61 -18.36
CA ARG A 547 10.08 22.17 -19.66
C ARG A 547 10.65 23.58 -19.89
N GLU A 548 10.63 24.43 -18.89
CA GLU A 548 11.24 25.77 -18.96
C GLU A 548 12.76 25.69 -19.13
N MET A 549 13.43 24.76 -18.45
CA MET A 549 14.86 24.51 -18.64
C MET A 549 15.19 24.01 -20.04
N ILE A 550 14.37 23.13 -20.62
CA ILE A 550 14.52 22.65 -22.01
C ILE A 550 14.32 23.81 -22.99
N MET A 551 13.27 24.61 -22.82
CA MET A 551 12.99 25.77 -23.66
C MET A 551 14.07 26.86 -23.57
N ASN A 552 14.56 27.15 -22.36
CA ASN A 552 15.63 28.14 -22.15
C ASN A 552 17.03 27.59 -22.53
N GLY A 553 17.24 26.28 -22.43
CA GLY A 553 18.49 25.58 -22.78
C GLY A 553 18.81 25.58 -24.29
N LEU A 554 17.81 25.81 -25.14
CA LEU A 554 18.01 26.10 -26.57
C LEU A 554 18.54 27.53 -26.82
N ARG A 555 18.38 28.48 -25.87
CA ARG A 555 18.81 29.88 -26.03
C ARG A 555 20.05 30.27 -25.20
N GLN A 556 20.33 29.60 -24.08
CA GLN A 556 21.50 29.88 -23.25
C GLN A 556 22.58 28.81 -23.43
N THR A 557 23.56 29.09 -24.30
CA THR A 557 24.80 28.32 -24.35
C THR A 557 25.63 28.65 -23.10
N PHE A 558 25.72 27.70 -22.16
CA PHE A 558 26.63 27.85 -21.03
C PHE A 558 28.07 27.77 -21.54
N LYS A 559 28.90 28.77 -21.17
CA LYS A 559 30.31 28.78 -21.53
C LYS A 559 31.05 27.70 -20.73
N LEU A 560 31.53 26.68 -21.42
CA LEU A 560 32.40 25.67 -20.84
C LEU A 560 33.81 26.23 -20.61
N CYS A 561 34.60 25.51 -19.81
CA CYS A 561 36.03 25.73 -19.70
C CYS A 561 36.69 25.79 -21.10
N SER A 562 37.61 26.73 -21.31
CA SER A 562 38.40 26.79 -22.56
C SER A 562 39.33 25.59 -22.77
N ASN A 563 39.51 24.74 -21.76
CA ASN A 563 40.20 23.47 -21.92
C ASN A 563 39.27 22.44 -22.58
N VAL A 564 39.62 21.98 -23.78
CA VAL A 564 38.82 21.04 -24.59
C VAL A 564 38.61 19.73 -23.87
N GLU A 565 39.54 19.31 -23.02
CA GLU A 565 39.47 18.05 -22.27
C GLU A 565 38.61 18.16 -20.98
N CYS A 566 38.11 19.37 -20.64
CA CYS A 566 37.40 19.61 -19.40
C CYS A 566 35.89 19.79 -19.62
N SER A 567 35.08 19.08 -18.84
CA SER A 567 33.61 19.21 -18.83
C SER A 567 33.06 20.16 -17.75
N SER A 568 33.92 20.99 -17.14
CA SER A 568 33.47 21.96 -16.13
C SER A 568 32.72 23.13 -16.77
N ALA A 569 31.56 23.44 -16.20
CA ALA A 569 30.72 24.57 -16.57
C ALA A 569 30.78 25.64 -15.46
N GLU A 570 31.88 26.39 -15.38
CA GLU A 570 31.98 27.55 -14.50
C GLU A 570 31.58 28.82 -15.27
N PRO A 571 30.59 29.60 -14.78
CA PRO A 571 30.23 30.86 -15.42
C PRO A 571 31.39 31.87 -15.28
N ASN A 572 32.06 32.14 -16.40
CA ASN A 572 33.04 33.22 -16.59
C ASN A 572 34.22 33.23 -15.59
N PRO A 573 35.20 32.32 -15.75
CA PRO A 573 36.35 32.24 -14.84
C PRO A 573 37.19 33.55 -14.88
N PRO A 574 37.66 34.07 -13.73
CA PRO A 574 38.39 35.33 -13.65
C PRO A 574 39.83 35.27 -14.21
N ASN A 575 40.26 34.10 -14.69
CA ASN A 575 41.63 33.84 -15.09
C ASN A 575 41.88 34.23 -16.55
N VAL A 576 43.09 34.72 -16.84
CA VAL A 576 43.53 35.12 -18.20
C VAL A 576 43.36 34.00 -19.23
N LEU A 577 43.55 32.75 -18.81
CA LEU A 577 43.41 31.55 -19.66
C LEU A 577 41.97 31.11 -19.91
N ARG A 578 40.97 31.72 -19.26
CA ARG A 578 39.54 31.35 -19.31
C ARG A 578 39.26 29.85 -19.03
N VAL A 579 40.11 29.23 -18.22
CA VAL A 579 39.95 27.85 -17.74
C VAL A 579 39.43 27.83 -16.30
N CYS A 580 38.76 26.74 -15.92
CA CYS A 580 38.22 26.55 -14.56
C CYS A 580 39.33 26.54 -13.50
N THR A 581 38.93 26.72 -12.25
CA THR A 581 39.82 26.75 -11.07
C THR A 581 40.76 25.53 -10.98
N SER A 582 40.25 24.33 -11.26
CA SER A 582 41.04 23.09 -11.23
C SER A 582 42.09 23.01 -12.34
N CYS A 583 41.76 23.48 -13.54
CA CYS A 583 42.69 23.56 -14.67
C CYS A 583 43.72 24.68 -14.49
N TYR A 584 43.38 25.74 -13.76
CA TYR A 584 44.29 26.87 -13.50
C TYR A 584 45.25 26.64 -12.34
N ALA A 585 44.92 25.73 -11.40
CA ALA A 585 45.71 25.48 -10.19
C ALA A 585 47.22 25.26 -10.41
N PRO A 586 47.69 24.52 -11.43
CA PRO A 586 49.13 24.32 -11.68
C PRO A 586 49.88 25.60 -12.10
N PHE A 587 49.13 26.57 -12.64
CA PHE A 587 49.66 27.81 -13.17
C PHE A 587 49.55 28.98 -12.17
N TRP A 588 48.77 28.80 -11.11
CA TRP A 588 48.59 29.81 -10.08
C TRP A 588 49.92 30.13 -9.40
N SER A 589 50.21 31.42 -9.25
CA SER A 589 51.38 31.93 -8.56
C SER A 589 50.95 33.17 -7.78
N PRO A 590 51.31 33.29 -6.49
CA PRO A 590 51.01 34.46 -5.68
C PRO A 590 51.86 35.70 -6.05
N ARG A 591 52.89 35.53 -6.88
CA ARG A 591 53.72 36.64 -7.37
C ARG A 591 53.08 37.28 -8.60
N PHE A 592 52.92 38.60 -8.56
CA PHE A 592 52.45 39.40 -9.69
C PHE A 592 53.43 39.28 -10.87
N ASP A 593 52.89 38.99 -12.06
CA ASP A 593 53.65 38.78 -13.29
C ASP A 593 53.23 39.84 -14.32
N GLU A 594 54.09 40.82 -14.57
CA GLU A 594 53.83 41.85 -15.57
C GLU A 594 53.97 41.24 -16.97
N GLY A 595 52.88 41.24 -17.74
CA GLY A 595 52.86 40.73 -19.12
C GLY A 595 52.70 39.21 -19.27
N ASN A 596 52.38 38.46 -18.21
CA ASN A 596 52.12 37.01 -18.24
C ASN A 596 53.25 36.14 -18.83
N THR A 597 54.49 36.62 -18.81
CA THR A 597 55.63 35.92 -19.43
C THR A 597 55.95 34.60 -18.72
N ARG A 598 55.83 34.56 -17.40
CA ARG A 598 56.08 33.36 -16.58
C ARG A 598 54.93 32.36 -16.70
N LEU A 599 53.71 32.87 -16.84
CA LEU A 599 52.54 32.04 -17.15
C LEU A 599 52.71 31.36 -18.52
N ALA A 600 53.15 32.10 -19.54
CA ALA A 600 53.43 31.57 -20.88
C ALA A 600 54.56 30.53 -20.86
N GLN A 601 55.65 30.81 -20.12
CA GLN A 601 56.76 29.87 -19.97
C GLN A 601 56.31 28.56 -19.29
N LYS A 602 55.58 28.65 -18.18
CA LYS A 602 55.03 27.47 -17.50
C LYS A 602 54.09 26.69 -18.42
N LEU A 603 53.24 27.37 -19.17
CA LEU A 603 52.32 26.74 -20.12
C LEU A 603 53.10 25.97 -21.20
N LEU A 604 54.14 26.58 -21.77
CA LEU A 604 55.02 25.94 -22.74
C LEU A 604 55.74 24.72 -22.15
N GLU A 605 56.31 24.84 -20.95
CA GLU A 605 56.95 23.73 -20.23
C GLU A 605 55.97 22.58 -19.97
N THR A 606 54.71 22.89 -19.62
CA THR A 606 53.69 21.86 -19.41
C THR A 606 53.31 21.13 -20.70
N TYR A 607 53.16 21.84 -21.83
CA TYR A 607 52.87 21.22 -23.12
C TYR A 607 54.05 20.39 -23.64
N HIS A 608 55.26 20.93 -23.54
CA HIS A 608 56.47 20.20 -23.91
C HIS A 608 56.63 18.90 -23.08
N ARG A 609 56.33 18.95 -21.78
CA ARG A 609 56.30 17.75 -20.92
C ARG A 609 55.20 16.76 -21.33
N GLN A 610 54.00 17.23 -21.70
CA GLN A 610 52.90 16.38 -22.17
C GLN A 610 53.22 15.66 -23.49
N LEU A 611 53.93 16.31 -24.41
CA LEU A 611 54.31 15.74 -25.70
C LEU A 611 55.53 14.81 -25.63
N THR A 612 56.48 15.09 -24.73
CA THR A 612 57.71 14.29 -24.59
C THR A 612 57.56 13.13 -23.61
N LYS A 613 57.17 13.41 -22.36
CA LYS A 613 57.09 12.42 -21.27
C LYS A 613 55.67 11.89 -21.05
N GLY A 614 54.66 12.67 -21.43
CA GLY A 614 53.26 12.38 -21.13
C GLY A 614 52.89 12.70 -19.68
N CYS A 615 51.60 12.55 -19.37
CA CYS A 615 51.07 12.79 -18.03
C CYS A 615 51.22 11.59 -17.08
N GLY A 616 51.55 10.40 -17.61
CA GLY A 616 51.73 9.16 -16.84
C GLY A 616 50.43 8.53 -16.34
N ARG A 617 49.26 9.06 -16.73
CA ARG A 617 47.95 8.55 -16.31
C ARG A 617 47.40 7.56 -17.34
N PRO A 618 47.01 6.34 -16.95
CA PRO A 618 46.57 5.29 -17.89
C PRO A 618 45.23 5.60 -18.57
N HIS A 619 44.45 6.53 -18.03
CA HIS A 619 43.13 6.92 -18.51
C HIS A 619 43.14 8.23 -19.32
N CYS A 620 44.32 8.78 -19.63
CA CYS A 620 44.40 10.03 -20.38
C CYS A 620 43.94 9.83 -21.83
N LEU A 621 42.98 10.64 -22.27
CA LEU A 621 42.40 10.59 -23.62
C LEU A 621 42.85 11.75 -24.53
N ASN A 622 43.69 12.64 -24.03
CA ASN A 622 44.13 13.82 -24.76
C ASN A 622 45.07 13.44 -25.92
N GLN A 623 44.72 13.88 -27.13
CA GLN A 623 45.46 13.63 -28.36
C GLN A 623 46.87 14.24 -28.37
N TYR A 624 47.10 15.30 -27.58
CA TYR A 624 48.39 15.98 -27.41
C TYR A 624 49.18 15.47 -26.21
N CYS A 625 48.90 14.24 -25.76
CA CYS A 625 49.61 13.60 -24.66
C CYS A 625 50.30 12.31 -25.12
N ARG A 626 51.61 12.20 -24.84
CA ARG A 626 52.40 11.01 -25.17
C ARG A 626 51.84 9.73 -24.56
N THR A 627 51.23 9.83 -23.37
CA THR A 627 50.63 8.68 -22.69
C THR A 627 49.48 8.08 -23.49
N PHE A 628 48.73 8.89 -24.24
CA PHE A 628 47.66 8.43 -25.13
C PHE A 628 48.18 7.92 -26.48
N LEU A 629 49.15 8.63 -27.08
CA LEU A 629 49.69 8.32 -28.42
C LEU A 629 50.43 6.97 -28.51
N LYS A 630 50.84 6.38 -27.36
CA LYS A 630 51.70 5.18 -27.24
C LYS A 630 53.03 5.29 -28.00
N ALA A 631 54.05 4.62 -27.49
CA ALA A 631 55.42 4.74 -27.98
C ALA A 631 55.63 4.03 -29.32
N VAL A 632 55.14 4.59 -30.43
CA VAL A 632 55.43 4.04 -31.77
C VAL A 632 56.82 4.46 -32.25
N GLU A 633 57.24 5.71 -31.98
CA GLU A 633 58.61 6.22 -32.22
C GLU A 633 58.96 7.29 -31.18
N ASP A 634 60.22 7.40 -30.75
CA ASP A 634 60.67 8.44 -29.83
C ASP A 634 60.43 9.83 -30.44
N PRO A 635 59.78 10.76 -29.71
CA PRO A 635 59.43 12.05 -30.28
C PRO A 635 60.71 12.87 -30.50
N ASP A 636 60.89 13.45 -31.69
CA ASP A 636 61.91 14.47 -31.90
C ASP A 636 61.61 15.64 -30.93
N PRO A 637 62.50 15.96 -29.98
CA PRO A 637 62.29 17.04 -29.02
C PRO A 637 62.10 18.40 -29.72
N THR A 638 62.62 18.55 -30.94
CA THR A 638 62.46 19.75 -31.75
C THR A 638 61.02 19.90 -32.25
N ASP A 639 60.42 18.80 -32.73
CA ASP A 639 59.06 18.80 -33.25
C ASP A 639 58.02 18.96 -32.11
N ALA A 640 58.30 18.34 -30.96
CA ALA A 640 57.50 18.53 -29.74
C ALA A 640 57.51 19.99 -29.27
N ALA A 641 58.63 20.70 -29.40
CA ALA A 641 58.73 22.13 -29.06
C ALA A 641 57.92 23.01 -30.04
N ILE A 642 57.96 22.72 -31.34
CA ILE A 642 57.16 23.42 -32.37
C ILE A 642 55.66 23.22 -32.11
N GLN A 643 55.24 21.99 -31.82
CA GLN A 643 53.86 21.67 -31.49
C GLN A 643 53.40 22.35 -30.18
N ALA A 644 54.26 22.38 -29.15
CA ALA A 644 53.96 23.08 -27.90
C ALA A 644 53.76 24.60 -28.11
N LEU A 645 54.58 25.23 -28.96
CA LEU A 645 54.42 26.64 -29.33
C LEU A 645 53.09 26.90 -30.07
N ASN A 646 52.73 26.02 -31.00
CA ASN A 646 51.45 26.10 -31.71
C ASN A 646 50.25 25.99 -30.75
N LEU A 647 50.32 25.14 -29.73
CA LEU A 647 49.28 25.03 -28.70
C LEU A 647 49.19 26.28 -27.81
N VAL A 648 50.32 26.89 -27.45
CA VAL A 648 50.35 28.17 -26.72
C VAL A 648 49.74 29.31 -27.55
N GLN A 649 49.99 29.35 -28.86
CA GLN A 649 49.39 30.35 -29.76
C GLN A 649 47.85 30.24 -29.85
N LYS A 650 47.29 29.04 -29.67
CA LYS A 650 45.83 28.81 -29.64
C LYS A 650 45.18 29.19 -28.30
N SER A 651 45.98 29.38 -27.25
CA SER A 651 45.50 29.76 -25.92
C SER A 651 45.07 31.22 -25.83
N ALA A 652 44.37 31.58 -24.74
CA ALA A 652 43.87 32.93 -24.48
C ALA A 652 44.96 34.01 -24.32
N LEU A 653 46.23 33.62 -24.21
CA LEU A 653 47.36 34.55 -24.16
C LEU A 653 47.57 35.28 -25.49
N VAL A 654 47.28 34.60 -26.61
CA VAL A 654 47.51 35.12 -27.97
C VAL A 654 46.18 35.26 -28.71
N ASN A 655 45.28 34.27 -28.63
CA ASN A 655 43.99 34.31 -29.29
C ASN A 655 42.85 34.71 -28.32
N LYS A 656 42.35 35.93 -28.45
CA LYS A 656 41.29 36.48 -27.59
C LYS A 656 39.86 36.12 -28.02
N THR A 657 39.68 35.63 -29.25
CA THR A 657 38.34 35.39 -29.84
C THR A 657 37.76 34.05 -29.42
N ASN A 658 38.49 32.96 -29.64
CA ASN A 658 38.13 31.60 -29.23
C ASN A 658 39.36 30.89 -28.65
N PRO A 659 39.66 31.11 -27.37
CA PRO A 659 40.80 30.47 -26.73
C PRO A 659 40.54 28.99 -26.50
N ILE A 660 41.47 28.16 -26.97
CA ILE A 660 41.42 26.71 -26.86
C ILE A 660 42.69 26.26 -26.15
N CYS A 661 42.53 25.49 -25.07
CA CYS A 661 43.63 24.81 -24.38
C CYS A 661 43.41 23.29 -24.45
N SER A 662 44.47 22.52 -24.65
CA SER A 662 44.40 21.05 -24.64
C SER A 662 45.27 20.48 -23.52
N LEU A 663 44.92 20.82 -22.28
CA LEU A 663 45.67 20.40 -21.09
C LEU A 663 45.10 19.08 -20.54
N CYS A 664 45.97 18.13 -20.21
CA CYS A 664 45.59 16.92 -19.49
C CYS A 664 44.95 17.29 -18.15
N THR A 665 43.77 16.76 -17.86
CA THR A 665 43.07 17.05 -16.61
C THR A 665 43.37 15.97 -15.56
N PRO A 666 43.27 16.30 -14.26
CA PRO A 666 43.45 15.32 -13.19
C PRO A 666 42.29 14.36 -12.99
N ASP A 667 41.09 14.70 -13.48
CA ASP A 667 39.86 14.00 -13.17
C ASP A 667 39.38 13.17 -14.37
N SER A 668 39.49 11.84 -14.25
CA SER A 668 39.09 10.88 -15.28
C SER A 668 37.60 10.96 -15.63
N THR A 669 36.75 11.36 -14.67
CA THR A 669 35.32 11.54 -14.91
C THR A 669 35.06 12.71 -15.84
N SER A 670 35.86 13.77 -15.70
CA SER A 670 35.71 14.98 -16.51
C SER A 670 36.09 14.77 -17.97
N GLU A 671 37.16 13.99 -18.24
CA GLU A 671 37.62 13.61 -19.58
C GLU A 671 36.62 12.67 -20.26
N ARG A 672 36.12 11.66 -19.53
CA ARG A 672 35.12 10.72 -20.06
C ARG A 672 33.82 11.44 -20.43
N ARG A 673 33.30 12.28 -19.53
CA ARG A 673 32.07 13.06 -19.75
C ARG A 673 32.19 13.97 -20.98
N ARG A 674 33.38 14.54 -21.20
CA ARG A 674 33.65 15.43 -22.34
C ARG A 674 33.60 14.67 -23.67
N LYS A 675 34.23 13.49 -23.74
CA LYS A 675 34.22 12.66 -24.95
C LYS A 675 32.81 12.15 -25.29
N VAL A 676 32.08 11.64 -24.31
CA VAL A 676 30.69 11.20 -24.49
C VAL A 676 29.81 12.39 -24.92
N ALA A 677 30.03 13.58 -24.37
CA ALA A 677 29.30 14.77 -24.79
C ALA A 677 29.58 15.19 -26.25
N GLU A 678 30.81 15.00 -26.74
CA GLU A 678 31.16 15.25 -28.15
C GLU A 678 30.50 14.24 -29.10
N GLU A 679 30.46 12.97 -28.71
CA GLU A 679 29.72 11.92 -29.44
C GLU A 679 28.22 12.24 -29.49
N LEU A 680 27.61 12.60 -28.37
CA LEU A 680 26.21 13.01 -28.27
C LEU A 680 25.90 14.29 -29.06
N SER A 681 26.81 15.26 -29.05
CA SER A 681 26.70 16.50 -29.84
C SER A 681 26.67 16.18 -31.34
N GLY A 682 27.48 15.23 -31.80
CA GLY A 682 27.48 14.76 -33.18
C GLY A 682 26.19 14.06 -33.60
N ILE A 683 25.59 13.26 -32.70
CA ILE A 683 24.35 12.52 -32.97
C ILE A 683 23.12 13.43 -33.03
N TYR A 684 22.98 14.37 -32.07
CA TYR A 684 21.78 15.18 -31.94
C TYR A 684 21.90 16.59 -32.54
N HIS A 685 23.05 16.94 -33.12
CA HIS A 685 23.36 18.28 -33.66
C HIS A 685 23.18 19.43 -32.64
N VAL A 686 23.36 19.16 -31.35
CA VAL A 686 23.26 20.14 -30.26
C VAL A 686 24.66 20.60 -29.85
N ALA A 687 24.81 21.84 -29.37
CA ALA A 687 26.08 22.33 -28.82
C ALA A 687 26.60 21.41 -27.68
N VAL A 688 27.92 21.16 -27.66
CA VAL A 688 28.58 20.29 -26.66
C VAL A 688 28.28 20.72 -25.21
N SER A 689 28.00 22.00 -24.96
CA SER A 689 27.58 22.51 -23.64
C SER A 689 26.32 21.84 -23.11
N ASN A 690 25.37 21.57 -24.00
CA ASN A 690 24.08 21.00 -23.63
C ASN A 690 24.21 19.50 -23.40
N SER A 691 25.04 18.82 -24.19
CA SER A 691 25.38 17.41 -23.98
C SER A 691 26.13 17.17 -22.65
N VAL A 692 27.09 18.05 -22.30
CA VAL A 692 27.75 17.99 -20.98
C VAL A 692 26.75 18.20 -19.85
N ARG A 693 25.78 19.11 -20.02
CA ARG A 693 24.76 19.38 -19.01
C ARG A 693 23.79 18.21 -18.84
N ALA A 694 23.40 17.57 -19.94
CA ALA A 694 22.57 16.36 -19.93
C ALA A 694 23.21 15.26 -19.09
N LEU A 695 24.51 15.03 -19.28
CA LEU A 695 25.29 14.05 -18.52
C LEU A 695 25.42 14.44 -17.04
N GLN A 696 25.64 15.72 -16.72
CA GLN A 696 25.68 16.19 -15.33
C GLN A 696 24.35 15.99 -14.59
N LEU A 697 23.20 16.26 -15.23
CA LEU A 697 21.87 16.08 -14.64
C LEU A 697 21.50 14.59 -14.49
N SER A 698 22.05 13.76 -15.36
CA SER A 698 21.81 12.32 -15.38
C SER A 698 22.80 11.53 -14.52
N ASN A 699 23.68 12.20 -13.74
CA ASN A 699 24.78 11.56 -13.01
C ASN A 699 25.62 10.61 -13.90
N ASP A 700 25.98 11.06 -15.11
CA ASP A 700 26.77 10.32 -16.11
C ASP A 700 26.11 9.04 -16.67
N ASP A 701 24.79 8.88 -16.51
CA ASP A 701 24.00 7.83 -17.16
C ASP A 701 23.75 8.18 -18.64
N GLU A 702 24.39 7.42 -19.54
CA GLU A 702 24.33 7.64 -20.99
C GLU A 702 22.90 7.48 -21.54
N ALA A 703 22.13 6.51 -21.06
CA ALA A 703 20.77 6.24 -21.57
C ALA A 703 19.79 7.39 -21.25
N LYS A 704 19.87 7.93 -20.03
CA LYS A 704 19.06 9.08 -19.62
C LYS A 704 19.48 10.37 -20.31
N ALA A 705 20.77 10.52 -20.59
CA ALA A 705 21.27 11.65 -21.37
C ALA A 705 20.75 11.62 -22.82
N HIS A 706 20.69 10.44 -23.45
CA HIS A 706 20.06 10.25 -24.76
C HIS A 706 18.57 10.62 -24.75
N GLU A 707 17.82 10.20 -23.72
CA GLU A 707 16.40 10.54 -23.57
C GLU A 707 16.18 12.05 -23.34
N TRP A 708 17.04 12.68 -22.56
CA TRP A 708 16.98 14.12 -22.32
C TRP A 708 17.30 14.93 -23.58
N LEU A 709 18.27 14.49 -24.38
CA LEU A 709 18.65 15.14 -25.65
C LEU A 709 17.63 14.89 -26.77
N SER A 710 16.97 13.72 -26.81
CA SER A 710 15.88 13.48 -27.77
C SER A 710 14.68 14.37 -27.50
N GLN A 711 14.37 14.63 -26.22
CA GLN A 711 13.30 15.56 -25.80
C GLN A 711 13.57 17.01 -26.25
N LEU A 712 14.83 17.40 -26.47
CA LEU A 712 15.20 18.73 -26.99
C LEU A 712 14.94 18.91 -28.50
N GLN A 713 14.99 17.84 -29.30
CA GLN A 713 14.74 17.90 -30.74
C GLN A 713 13.24 18.00 -31.08
N VAL A 714 12.36 17.51 -30.21
CA VAL A 714 10.90 17.53 -30.44
C VAL A 714 10.33 18.96 -30.37
N GLY A 715 11.09 19.94 -29.87
CA GLY A 715 10.67 21.35 -29.77
C GLY A 715 11.11 22.25 -30.93
N SER A 716 11.73 21.72 -31.99
CA SER A 716 12.23 22.52 -33.13
C SER A 716 11.41 22.44 -34.42
N ASP A 717 10.29 21.70 -34.43
CA ASP A 717 9.29 21.71 -35.50
C ASP A 717 8.10 22.62 -35.16
#